data_AF-A0A1Y0N3Z2-F1
#
_entry.id   AF-A0A1Y0N3Z2-F1
#
_cell.length_a   1.000
_cell.length_b   1.000
_cell.length_c   1.000
_cell.angle_alpha   90.00
_cell.angle_beta   90.00
_cell.angle_gamma   90.00
#
_symmetry.space_group_name_H-M   'P 1'
#
loop_
_entity.id
_entity.type
_entity.pdbx_description
1 polymer ?
#
loop_
_entity_poly.entity_id
_entity_poly.type
_entity_poly.pdbx_seq_one_letter_code
_entity_poly.pdbx_strand_id
1 'polypeptide(L)'
;MTSNQTAKPIDTATLDRLTGGAFTAATAGERASRIREWLLTQPAPEQLADVFKELSVKDKGAAKLVREKLDEARRAKGQEVLGAEWAAKAQALIDTGKLNIADALAWQRDAAKAGAPLSKEPLLTLKTQLAERVRGIEDLQHQVQVQREAAVLLAQRIEVLSTKPLADAQTALDALRTDVQHWQGQAEGLVSNTNWVSVDVKFPALLDASKGQLLVVWDAFQAALAVAVAAAQDAAAPLPPVPVWADEIRVARGVPLVAEPKVAKPKVDPELRARANAAVKAALATVEQEVGEGHGKASAGAAGALRNALKEFGKLIDTKLENQAHAALAAAGELEGWQRWRADQIREELVGKAEGLLKRPEGQAIGGRKMQETLRSLRDQWKQTDQGGVPNHALWKRFDEACNEAYKVVEGWLEKVKAESAEHRAQRLALIEEIKGWAAANRTALDDDWKGFNRILHQFSERWRDAGHVGEKMFAELQPLWKAAFAEAAAPLEAVQAQSLAARQAMIEEAKQLGAMPVLRIDAVKSLQQRWQAQAHAIPVDRRQEQKLWDAFRKPIDEAFNRKSAEREKAEAALGARDRVVLDAAKALEAANASGDAQAIRAAMAALDAALHGQAQAQADVAAAGANEQAAQALAQVENQALAPVDTAQAATENVADSAAAEVESAEDAAPAAPAAAPKPAPRPVVAVRGDDRPGMKKETPLDPRASKWGDRKDAGRGGRDARDGGKPGFGDRGPRRDDRGGFGDRSRVPQSSAPRLGDTAFRAQRDALENAQQALKKLAAQAHGEALVQVLTAWEKRDAALLPPAQELGGRAAAQARTAWSKALGAGASVKAEAAAQYLLRLEMAAEVPTPAEHLDARRGLQLQLLTRRNDPAPAQTWAEDTSKVLSAEFDAAQARRLQNVLKVLLKR
;
A
#
# COMPACT_ATOMS: atom_id res chain seq x y z
N MET A 1 16.17 31.61 45.55
CA MET A 1 17.53 32.15 45.37
C MET A 1 18.20 31.43 44.22
N THR A 2 18.41 32.07 43.07
CA THR A 2 19.00 31.47 41.87
C THR A 2 20.42 32.00 41.65
N SER A 3 21.42 31.26 42.13
CA SER A 3 22.84 31.61 41.96
C SER A 3 23.37 31.15 40.60
N ASN A 4 23.60 32.11 39.70
CA ASN A 4 24.13 31.85 38.37
C ASN A 4 25.67 31.65 38.47
N GLN A 5 26.16 30.41 38.50
CA GLN A 5 27.60 30.13 38.56
C GLN A 5 28.25 30.21 37.16
N THR A 6 29.23 31.09 37.02
CA THR A 6 30.04 31.25 35.81
C THR A 6 30.95 30.04 35.59
N ALA A 7 30.79 29.34 34.47
CA ALA A 7 31.65 28.21 34.11
C ALA A 7 33.10 28.69 33.87
N LYS A 8 34.05 28.14 34.63
CA LYS A 8 35.49 28.29 34.34
C LYS A 8 35.84 27.52 33.05
N PRO A 9 36.77 28.01 32.21
CA PRO A 9 37.33 27.19 31.14
C PRO A 9 38.09 26.02 31.76
N ILE A 10 37.80 24.80 31.30
CA ILE A 10 38.44 23.59 31.82
C ILE A 10 39.75 23.40 31.04
N ASP A 11 40.88 23.38 31.75
CA ASP A 11 42.18 23.15 31.11
C ASP A 11 42.30 21.69 30.63
N THR A 12 42.25 21.53 29.31
CA THR A 12 42.39 20.21 28.67
C THR A 12 43.75 19.57 28.91
N ALA A 13 44.82 20.32 29.21
CA ALA A 13 46.12 19.74 29.55
C ALA A 13 46.14 19.15 30.97
N THR A 14 45.35 19.70 31.90
CA THR A 14 45.12 19.11 33.21
C THR A 14 44.26 17.85 33.13
N LEU A 15 43.20 17.85 32.30
CA LEU A 15 42.43 16.62 32.01
C LEU A 15 43.30 15.53 31.34
N ASP A 16 44.24 15.92 30.46
CA ASP A 16 45.14 14.98 29.80
C ASP A 16 46.10 14.29 30.78
N ARG A 17 46.67 15.03 31.75
CA ARG A 17 47.47 14.45 32.84
C ARG A 17 46.65 13.50 33.71
N LEU A 18 45.42 13.89 34.08
CA LEU A 18 44.53 13.05 34.89
C LEU A 18 44.19 11.73 34.17
N THR A 19 44.05 11.75 32.85
CA THR A 19 43.64 10.59 32.03
C THR A 19 44.81 9.84 31.37
N GLY A 20 46.06 10.06 31.83
CA GLY A 20 47.23 9.34 31.32
C GLY A 20 47.61 9.63 29.86
N GLY A 21 47.21 10.79 29.32
CA GLY A 21 47.43 11.17 27.93
C GLY A 21 46.26 10.86 26.98
N ALA A 22 45.03 10.69 27.48
CA ALA A 22 43.89 10.29 26.64
C ALA A 22 43.37 11.38 25.68
N PHE A 23 43.80 12.62 25.83
CA PHE A 23 43.51 13.72 24.91
C PHE A 23 44.66 14.00 23.93
N THR A 24 45.89 13.60 24.25
CA THR A 24 47.08 13.73 23.38
C THR A 24 47.42 12.45 22.58
N ALA A 25 46.87 11.29 22.94
CA ALA A 25 47.16 10.03 22.26
C ALA A 25 46.76 10.02 20.77
N ALA A 26 47.66 9.47 19.94
CA ALA A 26 47.60 9.52 18.48
C ALA A 26 46.45 8.69 17.89
N THR A 27 46.17 7.50 18.45
CA THR A 27 45.12 6.60 17.96
C THR A 27 43.91 6.51 18.89
N ALA A 28 42.72 6.28 18.31
CA ALA A 28 41.49 6.05 19.08
C ALA A 28 41.57 4.79 19.98
N GLY A 29 42.34 3.78 19.56
CA GLY A 29 42.59 2.57 20.35
C GLY A 29 43.40 2.86 21.62
N GLU A 30 44.47 3.64 21.51
CA GLU A 30 45.21 4.14 22.67
C GLU A 30 44.35 5.00 23.60
N ARG A 31 43.52 5.91 23.06
CA ARG A 31 42.59 6.73 23.86
C ARG A 31 41.63 5.85 24.66
N ALA A 32 41.03 4.86 24.02
CA ALA A 32 40.15 3.91 24.70
C ALA A 32 40.87 3.03 25.75
N SER A 33 42.17 2.74 25.58
CA SER A 33 42.97 2.04 26.59
C SER A 33 43.32 2.93 27.78
N ARG A 34 43.86 4.14 27.55
CA ARG A 34 44.17 5.12 28.60
C ARG A 34 42.93 5.50 29.42
N ILE A 35 41.78 5.67 28.77
CA ILE A 35 40.50 5.87 29.47
C ILE A 35 40.10 4.65 30.30
N ARG A 36 40.28 3.41 29.82
CA ARG A 36 39.98 2.22 30.64
C ARG A 36 40.89 2.12 31.86
N GLU A 37 42.18 2.40 31.70
CA GLU A 37 43.17 2.43 32.79
C GLU A 37 42.82 3.51 33.82
N TRP A 38 42.50 4.72 33.38
CA TRP A 38 42.00 5.79 34.24
C TRP A 38 40.71 5.43 34.96
N LEU A 39 39.75 4.78 34.30
CA LEU A 39 38.48 4.38 34.92
C LEU A 39 38.65 3.29 36.00
N LEU A 40 39.79 2.59 36.06
CA LEU A 40 40.12 1.67 37.16
C LEU A 40 40.49 2.39 38.47
N THR A 41 40.93 3.66 38.41
CA THR A 41 41.29 4.46 39.61
C THR A 41 40.06 4.99 40.36
N GLN A 42 38.85 4.71 39.86
CA GLN A 42 37.56 5.17 40.39
C GLN A 42 37.47 6.72 40.51
N PRO A 43 37.68 7.45 39.40
CA PRO A 43 37.67 8.92 39.40
C PRO A 43 36.31 9.50 39.83
N ALA A 44 36.37 10.71 40.42
CA ALA A 44 35.19 11.38 40.97
C ALA A 44 34.13 11.69 39.91
N PRO A 45 32.82 11.75 40.25
CA PRO A 45 31.75 12.00 39.29
C PRO A 45 31.87 13.36 38.57
N GLU A 46 32.50 14.35 39.20
CA GLU A 46 32.82 15.66 38.60
C GLU A 46 33.92 15.51 37.53
N GLN A 47 35.01 14.81 37.85
CA GLN A 47 36.10 14.51 36.91
C GLN A 47 35.60 13.68 35.72
N LEU A 48 34.71 12.71 35.97
CA LEU A 48 34.03 11.95 34.91
C LEU A 48 33.18 12.85 34.01
N ALA A 49 32.47 13.84 34.57
CA ALA A 49 31.66 14.78 33.80
C ALA A 49 32.51 15.72 32.94
N ASP A 50 33.59 16.28 33.49
CA ASP A 50 34.51 17.19 32.78
C ASP A 50 35.28 16.46 31.68
N VAL A 51 35.80 15.25 31.97
CA VAL A 51 36.44 14.41 30.94
C VAL A 51 35.43 14.00 29.87
N PHE A 52 34.20 13.59 30.22
CA PHE A 52 33.19 13.25 29.22
C PHE A 52 32.86 14.44 28.31
N LYS A 53 32.66 15.64 28.89
CA LYS A 53 32.35 16.86 28.14
C LYS A 53 33.39 17.12 27.06
N GLU A 54 34.67 17.26 27.43
CA GLU A 54 35.74 17.59 26.49
C GLU A 54 36.11 16.42 25.55
N LEU A 55 35.98 15.16 26.01
CA LEU A 55 36.29 13.98 25.20
C LEU A 55 35.19 13.67 24.19
N SER A 56 33.91 13.98 24.49
CA SER A 56 32.77 13.72 23.58
C SER A 56 32.87 14.46 22.24
N VAL A 57 33.57 15.59 22.22
CA VAL A 57 33.85 16.38 21.01
C VAL A 57 35.01 15.78 20.21
N LYS A 58 36.03 15.25 20.90
CA LYS A 58 37.29 14.75 20.29
C LYS A 58 37.23 13.28 19.85
N ASP A 59 36.61 12.41 20.65
CA ASP A 59 36.49 10.98 20.36
C ASP A 59 35.23 10.37 21.00
N LYS A 60 34.19 10.19 20.18
CA LYS A 60 32.90 9.60 20.60
C LYS A 60 33.01 8.13 21.03
N GLY A 61 34.06 7.41 20.60
CA GLY A 61 34.30 6.02 20.99
C GLY A 61 34.87 5.93 22.41
N ALA A 62 35.93 6.69 22.68
CA ALA A 62 36.52 6.77 24.02
C ALA A 62 35.56 7.42 25.04
N ALA A 63 34.82 8.46 24.64
CA ALA A 63 33.82 9.11 25.49
C ALA A 63 32.65 8.19 25.89
N LYS A 64 32.34 7.14 25.10
CA LYS A 64 31.29 6.16 25.44
C LYS A 64 31.60 5.42 26.76
N LEU A 65 32.87 5.10 27.01
CA LEU A 65 33.32 4.40 28.22
C LEU A 65 33.14 5.29 29.47
N VAL A 66 33.49 6.58 29.35
CA VAL A 66 33.29 7.56 30.44
C VAL A 66 31.80 7.79 30.70
N ARG A 67 30.98 7.84 29.64
CA ARG A 67 29.52 7.93 29.76
C ARG A 67 28.93 6.69 30.44
N GLU A 68 29.35 5.49 30.08
CA GLU A 68 28.86 4.25 30.69
C GLU A 68 29.14 4.23 32.20
N LYS A 69 30.30 4.76 32.62
CA LYS A 69 30.64 4.94 34.05
C LYS A 69 29.85 6.08 34.73
N LEU A 70 29.58 7.20 34.07
CA LEU A 70 28.67 8.23 34.58
C LEU A 70 27.25 7.70 34.78
N ASP A 71 26.72 7.00 33.78
CA ASP A 71 25.37 6.44 33.80
C ASP A 71 25.29 5.21 34.75
N GLU A 72 26.41 4.57 35.09
CA GLU A 72 26.53 3.61 36.20
C GLU A 72 26.51 4.29 37.58
N ALA A 73 27.34 5.32 37.80
CA ALA A 73 27.36 6.08 39.06
C ALA A 73 26.00 6.72 39.37
N ARG A 74 25.30 7.23 38.34
CA ARG A 74 23.91 7.73 38.47
C ARG A 74 22.93 6.64 38.91
N ARG A 75 23.03 5.43 38.33
CA ARG A 75 22.19 4.28 38.73
C ARG A 75 22.50 3.81 40.15
N ALA A 76 23.77 3.76 40.54
CA ALA A 76 24.18 3.43 41.90
C ALA A 76 23.60 4.42 42.92
N LYS A 77 23.77 5.73 42.70
CA LYS A 77 23.19 6.77 43.57
C LYS A 77 21.66 6.73 43.62
N GLY A 78 21.00 6.40 42.51
CA GLY A 78 19.55 6.16 42.49
C GLY A 78 19.13 4.96 43.36
N GLN A 79 19.88 3.86 43.30
CA GLN A 79 19.67 2.68 44.17
C GLN A 79 19.97 2.97 45.64
N GLU A 80 20.90 3.87 45.96
CA GLU A 80 21.20 4.30 47.33
C GLU A 80 20.06 5.14 47.93
N VAL A 81 19.51 6.10 47.17
CA VAL A 81 18.35 6.90 47.61
C VAL A 81 17.13 6.01 47.81
N LEU A 82 16.79 5.16 46.83
CA LEU A 82 15.72 4.17 46.98
C LEU A 82 16.00 3.20 48.14
N GLY A 83 17.26 2.82 48.35
CA GLY A 83 17.69 2.00 49.48
C GLY A 83 17.38 2.64 50.83
N ALA A 84 17.72 3.92 50.99
CA ALA A 84 17.44 4.70 52.20
C ALA A 84 15.93 4.89 52.43
N GLU A 85 15.16 5.19 51.38
CA GLU A 85 13.69 5.31 51.48
C GLU A 85 13.02 4.00 51.92
N TRP A 86 13.43 2.86 51.35
CA TRP A 86 12.87 1.56 51.72
C TRP A 86 13.39 1.05 53.07
N ALA A 87 14.58 1.44 53.49
CA ALA A 87 15.10 1.19 54.83
C ALA A 87 14.30 1.95 55.90
N ALA A 88 14.01 3.23 55.68
CA ALA A 88 13.17 4.03 56.58
C ALA A 88 11.75 3.44 56.71
N LYS A 89 11.17 2.95 55.59
CA LYS A 89 9.87 2.23 55.61
C LYS A 89 9.94 0.91 56.39
N ALA A 90 11.06 0.17 56.31
CA ALA A 90 11.24 -1.06 57.08
C ALA A 90 11.35 -0.77 58.57
N GLN A 91 12.16 0.21 58.95
CA GLN A 91 12.36 0.62 60.33
C GLN A 91 11.04 1.07 60.95
N ALA A 92 10.24 1.88 60.25
CA ALA A 92 8.91 2.28 60.72
C ALA A 92 7.97 1.08 60.98
N LEU A 93 8.03 0.02 60.18
CA LEU A 93 7.27 -1.22 60.42
C LEU A 93 7.82 -1.98 61.64
N ILE A 94 9.13 -2.04 61.82
CA ILE A 94 9.79 -2.67 62.98
C ILE A 94 9.46 -1.92 64.28
N ASP A 95 9.46 -0.58 64.24
CA ASP A 95 9.17 0.28 65.40
C ASP A 95 7.67 0.32 65.74
N THR A 96 6.80 -0.17 64.85
CA THR A 96 5.36 -0.24 65.10
C THR A 96 5.04 -1.31 66.14
N GLY A 97 4.35 -0.91 67.22
CA GLY A 97 3.98 -1.80 68.33
C GLY A 97 3.03 -2.93 67.94
N LYS A 98 2.06 -2.67 67.03
CA LYS A 98 1.20 -3.69 66.42
C LYS A 98 1.56 -3.88 64.95
N LEU A 99 2.39 -4.89 64.64
CA LEU A 99 2.76 -5.21 63.27
C LEU A 99 1.60 -5.90 62.54
N ASN A 100 1.34 -5.49 61.31
CA ASN A 100 0.49 -6.24 60.38
C ASN A 100 1.36 -7.13 59.49
N ILE A 101 1.15 -8.44 59.54
CA ILE A 101 1.90 -9.43 58.74
C ILE A 101 1.80 -9.10 57.24
N ALA A 102 0.62 -8.67 56.76
CA ALA A 102 0.41 -8.35 55.35
C ALA A 102 1.29 -7.18 54.89
N ASP A 103 1.51 -6.17 55.74
CA ASP A 103 2.31 -4.98 55.41
C ASP A 103 3.82 -5.29 55.45
N ALA A 104 4.26 -6.16 56.37
CA ALA A 104 5.64 -6.66 56.41
C ALA A 104 6.00 -7.48 55.15
N LEU A 105 5.09 -8.37 54.72
CA LEU A 105 5.27 -9.16 53.49
C LEU A 105 5.15 -8.27 52.23
N ALA A 106 4.25 -7.28 52.25
CA ALA A 106 4.13 -6.30 51.17
C ALA A 106 5.40 -5.46 51.01
N TRP A 107 6.01 -4.99 52.11
CA TRP A 107 7.26 -4.23 52.07
C TRP A 107 8.35 -4.95 51.28
N GLN A 108 8.59 -6.25 51.52
CA GLN A 108 9.63 -6.99 50.80
C GLN A 108 9.32 -7.08 49.30
N ARG A 109 8.07 -7.38 48.94
CA ARG A 109 7.61 -7.48 47.54
C ARG A 109 7.72 -6.13 46.82
N ASP A 110 7.29 -5.06 47.48
CA ASP A 110 7.12 -3.76 46.86
C ASP A 110 8.45 -2.98 46.80
N ALA A 111 9.37 -3.20 47.75
CA ALA A 111 10.77 -2.81 47.65
C ALA A 111 11.47 -3.51 46.47
N ALA A 112 11.28 -4.82 46.29
CA ALA A 112 11.82 -5.57 45.15
C ALA A 112 11.27 -5.04 43.82
N LYS A 113 9.95 -4.77 43.75
CA LYS A 113 9.26 -4.18 42.59
C LYS A 113 9.74 -2.76 42.27
N ALA A 114 10.11 -1.98 43.28
CA ALA A 114 10.72 -0.66 43.13
C ALA A 114 12.22 -0.69 42.74
N GLY A 115 12.81 -1.89 42.59
CA GLY A 115 14.23 -2.03 42.25
C GLY A 115 15.19 -1.71 43.40
N ALA A 116 14.71 -1.68 44.65
CA ALA A 116 15.54 -1.44 45.82
C ALA A 116 16.52 -2.62 46.04
N PRO A 117 17.80 -2.36 46.39
CA PRO A 117 18.82 -3.40 46.47
C PRO A 117 18.72 -4.21 47.79
N LEU A 118 17.71 -5.08 47.91
CA LEU A 118 17.42 -5.92 49.09
C LEU A 118 18.54 -6.91 49.49
N SER A 119 19.63 -6.99 48.72
CA SER A 119 20.85 -7.77 49.03
C SER A 119 22.03 -6.91 49.51
N LYS A 120 21.83 -5.59 49.68
CA LYS A 120 22.79 -4.66 50.28
C LYS A 120 22.30 -4.21 51.65
N GLU A 121 23.23 -3.82 52.52
CA GLU A 121 22.88 -3.14 53.77
C GLU A 121 22.35 -1.71 53.52
N PRO A 122 21.46 -1.19 54.39
CA PRO A 122 20.88 -1.85 55.57
C PRO A 122 19.66 -2.74 55.26
N LEU A 123 19.22 -2.81 53.99
CA LEU A 123 17.99 -3.51 53.61
C LEU A 123 18.01 -5.01 53.90
N LEU A 124 19.17 -5.66 53.81
CA LEU A 124 19.31 -7.09 54.10
C LEU A 124 19.05 -7.40 55.58
N THR A 125 19.68 -6.66 56.50
CA THR A 125 19.43 -6.78 57.95
C THR A 125 17.97 -6.45 58.33
N LEU A 126 17.40 -5.40 57.76
CA LEU A 126 16.01 -5.01 58.04
C LEU A 126 15.00 -6.06 57.53
N LYS A 127 15.31 -6.72 56.40
CA LYS A 127 14.52 -7.83 55.86
C LYS A 127 14.54 -9.05 56.78
N THR A 128 15.68 -9.44 57.35
CA THR A 128 15.73 -10.59 58.27
C THR A 128 14.97 -10.31 59.56
N GLN A 129 15.12 -9.11 60.14
CA GLN A 129 14.36 -8.69 61.33
C GLN A 129 12.83 -8.71 61.11
N LEU A 130 12.35 -8.21 59.97
CA LEU A 130 10.92 -8.28 59.62
C LEU A 130 10.45 -9.73 59.45
N ALA A 131 11.24 -10.59 58.79
CA ALA A 131 10.88 -12.00 58.59
C ALA A 131 10.87 -12.81 59.91
N GLU A 132 11.81 -12.54 60.82
CA GLU A 132 11.85 -13.14 62.16
C GLU A 132 10.66 -12.71 63.01
N ARG A 133 10.28 -11.42 62.98
CA ARG A 133 9.11 -10.93 63.71
C ARG A 133 7.79 -11.46 63.13
N VAL A 134 7.66 -11.58 61.81
CA VAL A 134 6.50 -12.24 61.17
C VAL A 134 6.40 -13.70 61.63
N ARG A 135 7.48 -14.47 61.53
CA ARG A 135 7.50 -15.87 62.00
C ARG A 135 7.11 -15.98 63.48
N GLY A 136 7.63 -15.12 64.34
CA GLY A 136 7.28 -15.10 65.76
C GLY A 136 5.80 -14.79 66.06
N ILE A 137 5.06 -14.17 65.13
CA ILE A 137 3.61 -13.98 65.24
C ILE A 137 2.86 -15.20 64.68
N GLU A 138 3.36 -15.82 63.60
CA GLU A 138 2.80 -17.05 63.01
C GLU A 138 2.96 -18.25 63.96
N ASP A 139 4.11 -18.38 64.62
CA ASP A 139 4.38 -19.40 65.64
C ASP A 139 3.40 -19.28 66.84
N LEU A 140 3.09 -18.05 67.30
CA LEU A 140 2.07 -17.81 68.32
C LEU A 140 0.67 -18.23 67.85
N GLN A 141 0.32 -17.95 66.58
CA GLN A 141 -0.98 -18.35 66.01
C GLN A 141 -1.14 -19.88 65.97
N HIS A 142 -0.08 -20.60 65.60
CA HIS A 142 -0.05 -22.06 65.65
C HIS A 142 -0.08 -22.60 67.08
N GLN A 143 0.64 -21.99 68.02
CA GLN A 143 0.60 -22.38 69.43
C GLN A 143 -0.80 -22.21 70.03
N VAL A 144 -1.55 -21.15 69.68
CA VAL A 144 -2.97 -21.01 70.10
C VAL A 144 -3.86 -22.12 69.54
N GLN A 145 -3.63 -22.58 68.30
CA GLN A 145 -4.37 -23.71 67.74
C GLN A 145 -4.09 -25.00 68.53
N VAL A 146 -2.83 -25.28 68.83
CA VAL A 146 -2.42 -26.42 69.67
C VAL A 146 -3.02 -26.33 71.08
N GLN A 147 -3.02 -25.15 71.71
CA GLN A 147 -3.67 -24.98 73.02
C GLN A 147 -5.18 -25.20 72.97
N ARG A 148 -5.86 -24.76 71.91
CA ARG A 148 -7.29 -25.03 71.71
C ARG A 148 -7.58 -26.53 71.58
N GLU A 149 -6.76 -27.26 70.85
CA GLU A 149 -6.90 -28.72 70.70
C GLU A 149 -6.59 -29.46 72.02
N ALA A 150 -5.54 -29.06 72.75
CA ALA A 150 -5.24 -29.58 74.08
C ALA A 150 -6.38 -29.34 75.08
N ALA A 151 -7.03 -28.16 75.05
CA ALA A 151 -8.18 -27.86 75.89
C ALA A 151 -9.38 -28.78 75.61
N VAL A 152 -9.66 -29.04 74.33
CA VAL A 152 -10.74 -29.97 73.92
C VAL A 152 -10.43 -31.40 74.35
N LEU A 153 -9.18 -31.86 74.21
CA LEU A 153 -8.78 -33.19 74.67
C LEU A 153 -8.83 -33.35 76.19
N LEU A 154 -8.50 -32.30 76.97
CA LEU A 154 -8.67 -32.29 78.42
C LEU A 154 -10.15 -32.32 78.83
N ALA A 155 -11.00 -31.51 78.17
CA ALA A 155 -12.45 -31.53 78.40
C ALA A 155 -13.06 -32.91 78.09
N GLN A 156 -12.71 -33.53 76.94
CA GLN A 156 -13.14 -34.88 76.58
C GLN A 156 -12.66 -35.94 77.58
N ARG A 157 -11.43 -35.82 78.10
CA ARG A 157 -10.91 -36.72 79.15
C ARG A 157 -11.71 -36.59 80.45
N ILE A 158 -12.13 -35.37 80.81
CA ILE A 158 -13.01 -35.11 81.97
C ILE A 158 -14.41 -35.70 81.73
N GLU A 159 -15.00 -35.51 80.55
CA GLU A 159 -16.30 -36.10 80.18
C GLU A 159 -16.25 -37.64 80.24
N VAL A 160 -15.20 -38.27 79.72
CA VAL A 160 -15.02 -39.73 79.77
C VAL A 160 -14.87 -40.26 81.22
N LEU A 161 -14.37 -39.47 82.18
CA LEU A 161 -14.39 -39.88 83.59
C LEU A 161 -15.80 -39.86 84.20
N SER A 162 -16.72 -39.03 83.69
CA SER A 162 -18.11 -39.04 84.15
C SER A 162 -18.88 -40.31 83.75
N THR A 163 -18.37 -41.08 82.78
CA THR A 163 -18.92 -42.39 82.37
C THR A 163 -18.22 -43.57 83.06
N LYS A 164 -17.28 -43.32 83.97
CA LYS A 164 -16.50 -44.35 84.69
C LYS A 164 -16.89 -44.42 86.18
N PRO A 165 -16.53 -45.53 86.87
CA PRO A 165 -16.71 -45.66 88.31
C PRO A 165 -16.12 -44.50 89.10
N LEU A 166 -16.74 -44.18 90.24
CA LEU A 166 -16.34 -43.08 91.11
C LEU A 166 -14.86 -43.17 91.56
N ALA A 167 -14.34 -44.38 91.76
CA ALA A 167 -12.95 -44.62 92.15
C ALA A 167 -11.92 -44.25 91.05
N ASP A 168 -12.24 -44.47 89.77
CA ASP A 168 -11.40 -44.06 88.64
C ASP A 168 -11.34 -42.52 88.56
N ALA A 169 -12.48 -41.85 88.75
CA ALA A 169 -12.58 -40.40 88.73
C ALA A 169 -11.82 -39.74 89.89
N GLN A 170 -11.86 -40.33 91.09
CA GLN A 170 -11.04 -39.91 92.24
C GLN A 170 -9.54 -40.09 91.96
N THR A 171 -9.14 -41.26 91.45
CA THR A 171 -7.72 -41.60 91.20
C THR A 171 -7.10 -40.71 90.12
N ALA A 172 -7.88 -40.27 89.12
CA ALA A 172 -7.41 -39.40 88.05
C ALA A 172 -7.38 -37.89 88.40
N LEU A 173 -7.91 -37.48 89.56
CA LEU A 173 -8.17 -36.08 89.90
C LEU A 173 -6.90 -35.22 89.97
N ASP A 174 -5.87 -35.65 90.68
CA ASP A 174 -4.65 -34.84 90.87
C ASP A 174 -3.79 -34.76 89.60
N ALA A 175 -3.82 -35.79 88.76
CA ALA A 175 -3.22 -35.75 87.44
C ALA A 175 -3.92 -34.71 86.56
N LEU A 176 -5.25 -34.76 86.45
CA LEU A 176 -6.02 -33.77 85.69
C LEU A 176 -5.87 -32.35 86.25
N ARG A 177 -5.76 -32.19 87.57
CA ARG A 177 -5.50 -30.89 88.21
C ARG A 177 -4.16 -30.31 87.76
N THR A 178 -3.13 -31.16 87.70
CA THR A 178 -1.81 -30.78 87.20
C THR A 178 -1.86 -30.45 85.70
N ASP A 179 -2.57 -31.25 84.90
CA ASP A 179 -2.70 -31.05 83.45
C ASP A 179 -3.43 -29.73 83.11
N VAL A 180 -4.54 -29.42 83.80
CA VAL A 180 -5.30 -28.17 83.61
C VAL A 180 -4.52 -26.94 84.08
N GLN A 181 -3.80 -27.02 85.20
CA GLN A 181 -2.91 -25.95 85.66
C GLN A 181 -1.74 -25.72 84.69
N HIS A 182 -1.16 -26.79 84.14
CA HIS A 182 -0.11 -26.69 83.13
C HIS A 182 -0.63 -26.03 81.85
N TRP A 183 -1.82 -26.40 81.40
CA TRP A 183 -2.49 -25.77 80.26
C TRP A 183 -2.77 -24.28 80.50
N GLN A 184 -3.29 -23.90 81.68
CA GLN A 184 -3.50 -22.49 82.06
C GLN A 184 -2.19 -21.69 81.97
N GLY A 185 -1.09 -22.22 82.53
CA GLY A 185 0.22 -21.59 82.50
C GLY A 185 0.81 -21.46 81.09
N GLN A 186 0.60 -22.45 80.22
CA GLN A 186 1.00 -22.36 78.81
C GLN A 186 0.20 -21.27 78.09
N ALA A 187 -1.13 -21.21 78.27
CA ALA A 187 -2.00 -20.19 77.67
C ALA A 187 -1.62 -18.76 78.12
N GLU A 188 -1.33 -18.56 79.41
CA GLU A 188 -0.88 -17.27 79.94
C GLU A 188 0.53 -16.91 79.45
N GLY A 189 1.40 -17.91 79.25
CA GLY A 189 2.68 -17.75 78.56
C GLY A 189 2.53 -17.12 77.16
N LEU A 190 1.57 -17.58 76.35
CA LEU A 190 1.31 -17.02 75.02
C LEU A 190 0.88 -15.54 75.09
N VAL A 191 -0.03 -15.22 76.02
CA VAL A 191 -0.57 -13.85 76.21
C VAL A 191 0.52 -12.87 76.68
N SER A 192 1.52 -13.34 77.42
CA SER A 192 2.64 -12.51 77.90
C SER A 192 3.71 -12.18 76.83
N ASN A 193 3.64 -12.77 75.64
CA ASN A 193 4.62 -12.56 74.58
C ASN A 193 4.52 -11.13 73.97
N THR A 194 5.65 -10.47 73.72
CA THR A 194 5.68 -9.10 73.14
C THR A 194 5.03 -9.00 71.76
N ASN A 195 5.02 -10.08 70.97
CA ASN A 195 4.36 -10.14 69.68
C ASN A 195 2.84 -10.41 69.77
N TRP A 196 2.29 -10.73 70.94
CA TRP A 196 0.87 -11.06 71.13
C TRP A 196 -0.07 -9.95 70.64
N VAL A 197 0.29 -8.68 70.84
CA VAL A 197 -0.47 -7.51 70.35
C VAL A 197 -0.61 -7.51 68.82
N SER A 198 0.31 -8.14 68.09
CA SER A 198 0.35 -8.25 66.62
C SER A 198 -0.37 -9.49 66.08
N VAL A 199 -0.89 -10.36 66.94
CA VAL A 199 -1.69 -11.53 66.55
C VAL A 199 -3.06 -11.10 66.00
N ASP A 200 -3.60 -11.86 65.05
CA ASP A 200 -4.96 -11.68 64.52
C ASP A 200 -6.00 -11.89 65.64
N VAL A 201 -6.96 -10.96 65.72
CA VAL A 201 -7.97 -10.83 66.78
C VAL A 201 -8.78 -12.12 67.01
N LYS A 202 -8.90 -13.00 66.00
CA LYS A 202 -9.58 -14.29 66.17
C LYS A 202 -8.86 -15.24 67.14
N PHE A 203 -7.52 -15.18 67.25
CA PHE A 203 -6.77 -16.13 68.09
C PHE A 203 -6.89 -15.85 69.59
N PRO A 204 -6.76 -14.61 70.10
CA PRO A 204 -7.10 -14.31 71.49
C PRO A 204 -8.51 -14.76 71.86
N ALA A 205 -9.52 -14.44 71.03
CA ALA A 205 -10.90 -14.86 71.27
C ALA A 205 -11.08 -16.39 71.27
N LEU A 206 -10.32 -17.14 70.46
CA LEU A 206 -10.30 -18.60 70.47
C LEU A 206 -9.62 -19.18 71.72
N LEU A 207 -8.58 -18.52 72.24
CA LEU A 207 -7.88 -18.94 73.47
C LEU A 207 -8.73 -18.62 74.73
N ASP A 208 -9.37 -17.47 74.77
CA ASP A 208 -10.29 -17.08 75.84
C ASP A 208 -11.53 -18.00 75.85
N ALA A 209 -12.07 -18.35 74.68
CA ALA A 209 -13.16 -19.31 74.57
C ALA A 209 -12.78 -20.72 75.01
N SER A 210 -11.58 -21.22 74.65
CA SER A 210 -11.12 -22.54 75.09
C SER A 210 -10.80 -22.57 76.59
N LYS A 211 -10.26 -21.48 77.14
CA LYS A 211 -10.06 -21.30 78.60
C LYS A 211 -11.41 -21.32 79.33
N GLY A 212 -12.40 -20.57 78.84
CA GLY A 212 -13.75 -20.56 79.41
C GLY A 212 -14.42 -21.93 79.38
N GLN A 213 -14.36 -22.63 78.25
CA GLN A 213 -14.96 -23.96 78.08
C GLN A 213 -14.30 -25.01 78.98
N LEU A 214 -12.97 -25.11 78.97
CA LEU A 214 -12.24 -26.08 79.80
C LEU A 214 -12.50 -25.87 81.29
N LEU A 215 -12.51 -24.62 81.76
CA LEU A 215 -12.70 -24.33 83.18
C LEU A 215 -14.14 -24.55 83.64
N VAL A 216 -15.15 -24.25 82.83
CA VAL A 216 -16.55 -24.60 83.16
C VAL A 216 -16.74 -26.12 83.27
N VAL A 217 -16.14 -26.91 82.38
CA VAL A 217 -16.19 -28.39 82.44
C VAL A 217 -15.42 -28.91 83.66
N TRP A 218 -14.25 -28.35 83.96
CA TRP A 218 -13.40 -28.73 85.07
C TRP A 218 -14.00 -28.42 86.45
N ASP A 219 -14.53 -27.21 86.63
CA ASP A 219 -15.15 -26.77 87.89
C ASP A 219 -16.45 -27.55 88.15
N ALA A 220 -17.24 -27.81 87.11
CA ALA A 220 -18.43 -28.68 87.21
C ALA A 220 -18.06 -30.13 87.58
N PHE A 221 -16.99 -30.68 87.01
CA PHE A 221 -16.48 -32.00 87.36
C PHE A 221 -15.98 -32.05 88.82
N GLN A 222 -15.20 -31.07 89.27
CA GLN A 222 -14.77 -31.00 90.67
C GLN A 222 -15.95 -30.92 91.63
N ALA A 223 -16.96 -30.08 91.34
CA ALA A 223 -18.14 -29.94 92.17
C ALA A 223 -18.96 -31.24 92.23
N ALA A 224 -19.22 -31.88 91.07
CA ALA A 224 -19.94 -33.14 91.01
C ALA A 224 -19.21 -34.28 91.72
N LEU A 225 -17.88 -34.34 91.58
CA LEU A 225 -17.03 -35.34 92.24
C LEU A 225 -16.98 -35.13 93.76
N ALA A 226 -16.90 -33.88 94.23
CA ALA A 226 -16.95 -33.56 95.66
C ALA A 226 -18.28 -33.97 96.30
N VAL A 227 -19.42 -33.73 95.62
CA VAL A 227 -20.74 -34.22 96.04
C VAL A 227 -20.77 -35.75 96.05
N ALA A 228 -20.22 -36.42 95.04
CA ALA A 228 -20.16 -37.88 95.00
C ALA A 228 -19.31 -38.49 96.14
N VAL A 229 -18.16 -37.89 96.45
CA VAL A 229 -17.30 -38.29 97.58
C VAL A 229 -18.05 -38.15 98.91
N ALA A 230 -18.71 -37.01 99.14
CA ALA A 230 -19.51 -36.80 100.35
C ALA A 230 -20.69 -37.78 100.44
N ALA A 231 -21.39 -38.01 99.32
CA ALA A 231 -22.53 -38.91 99.23
C ALA A 231 -22.18 -40.41 99.36
N ALA A 232 -20.91 -40.77 99.12
CA ALA A 232 -20.38 -42.10 99.41
C ALA A 232 -20.00 -42.29 100.90
N GLN A 233 -19.79 -41.21 101.66
CA GLN A 233 -19.42 -41.24 103.08
C GLN A 233 -20.63 -41.04 104.01
N ASP A 234 -21.58 -40.19 103.63
CA ASP A 234 -22.84 -39.97 104.34
C ASP A 234 -24.04 -40.45 103.52
N ALA A 235 -24.93 -41.21 104.15
CA ALA A 235 -26.16 -41.70 103.55
C ALA A 235 -27.28 -40.65 103.44
N ALA A 236 -27.21 -39.55 104.22
CA ALA A 236 -28.17 -38.45 104.18
C ALA A 236 -27.84 -37.39 103.11
N ALA A 237 -26.58 -37.25 102.71
CA ALA A 237 -26.13 -36.34 101.67
C ALA A 237 -26.82 -36.57 100.30
N PRO A 238 -27.04 -35.52 99.49
CA PRO A 238 -27.71 -35.62 98.19
C PRO A 238 -26.88 -36.41 97.17
N LEU A 239 -27.54 -37.11 96.24
CA LEU A 239 -26.88 -37.83 95.16
C LEU A 239 -26.19 -36.86 94.17
N PRO A 240 -25.06 -37.24 93.56
CA PRO A 240 -24.37 -36.41 92.58
C PRO A 240 -25.17 -36.29 91.26
N PRO A 241 -24.94 -35.24 90.46
CA PRO A 241 -25.64 -35.03 89.19
C PRO A 241 -25.19 -35.98 88.07
N VAL A 242 -24.10 -36.73 88.26
CA VAL A 242 -23.57 -37.71 87.29
C VAL A 242 -24.27 -39.06 87.52
N PRO A 243 -25.04 -39.60 86.54
CA PRO A 243 -25.87 -40.78 86.76
C PRO A 243 -25.10 -42.03 87.22
N VAL A 244 -23.93 -42.30 86.62
CA VAL A 244 -23.12 -43.49 86.95
C VAL A 244 -22.75 -43.50 88.44
N TRP A 245 -22.24 -42.38 88.96
CA TRP A 245 -21.88 -42.27 90.38
C TRP A 245 -23.11 -42.27 91.30
N ALA A 246 -24.24 -41.71 90.86
CA ALA A 246 -25.49 -41.78 91.61
C ALA A 246 -26.05 -43.22 91.69
N ASP A 247 -25.90 -44.01 90.62
CA ASP A 247 -26.31 -45.42 90.57
C ASP A 247 -25.42 -46.27 91.50
N GLU A 248 -24.10 -46.08 91.44
CA GLU A 248 -23.14 -46.71 92.36
C GLU A 248 -23.45 -46.39 93.84
N ILE A 249 -23.73 -45.11 94.15
CA ILE A 249 -24.03 -44.69 95.53
C ILE A 249 -25.40 -45.19 96.00
N ARG A 250 -26.42 -45.29 95.13
CA ARG A 250 -27.70 -45.94 95.51
C ARG A 250 -27.51 -47.41 95.87
N VAL A 251 -26.72 -48.15 95.08
CA VAL A 251 -26.36 -49.55 95.37
C VAL A 251 -25.59 -49.65 96.69
N ALA A 252 -24.59 -48.79 96.92
CA ALA A 252 -23.81 -48.79 98.16
C ALA A 252 -24.66 -48.47 99.41
N ARG A 253 -25.68 -47.61 99.27
CA ARG A 253 -26.67 -47.30 100.33
C ARG A 253 -27.73 -48.39 100.51
N GLY A 254 -27.68 -49.50 99.77
CA GLY A 254 -28.68 -50.57 99.82
C GLY A 254 -30.05 -50.20 99.24
N VAL A 255 -30.14 -49.07 98.52
CA VAL A 255 -31.38 -48.62 97.86
C VAL A 255 -31.52 -49.38 96.54
N PRO A 256 -32.61 -50.13 96.30
CA PRO A 256 -32.79 -50.85 95.05
C PRO A 256 -32.74 -49.89 93.84
N LEU A 257 -32.12 -50.34 92.74
CA LEU A 257 -32.10 -49.63 91.45
C LEU A 257 -33.48 -49.68 90.77
N VAL A 258 -34.46 -49.04 91.38
CA VAL A 258 -35.72 -48.68 90.73
C VAL A 258 -35.39 -47.55 89.76
N ALA A 259 -35.33 -47.86 88.46
CA ALA A 259 -35.29 -46.85 87.42
C ALA A 259 -36.48 -45.90 87.62
N GLU A 260 -36.19 -44.60 87.81
CA GLU A 260 -37.19 -43.64 88.28
C GLU A 260 -38.44 -43.68 87.40
N PRO A 261 -39.64 -43.93 87.97
CA PRO A 261 -40.87 -43.96 87.20
C PRO A 261 -41.10 -42.56 86.65
N LYS A 262 -40.87 -42.37 85.34
CA LYS A 262 -41.07 -41.10 84.64
C LYS A 262 -42.41 -40.51 85.04
N VAL A 263 -42.37 -39.47 85.88
CA VAL A 263 -43.56 -38.80 86.42
C VAL A 263 -44.43 -38.43 85.23
N ALA A 264 -45.62 -39.03 85.16
CA ALA A 264 -46.47 -38.90 84.00
C ALA A 264 -46.87 -37.43 83.84
N LYS A 265 -46.25 -36.74 82.86
CA LYS A 265 -46.69 -35.41 82.43
C LYS A 265 -48.21 -35.45 82.27
N PRO A 266 -48.95 -34.43 82.76
CA PRO A 266 -50.41 -34.46 82.78
C PRO A 266 -50.98 -34.82 81.41
N LYS A 267 -52.11 -35.53 81.38
CA LYS A 267 -52.77 -35.96 80.14
C LYS A 267 -53.25 -34.75 79.34
N VAL A 268 -52.34 -34.15 78.56
CA VAL A 268 -52.67 -33.24 77.46
C VAL A 268 -53.62 -33.96 76.53
N ASP A 269 -54.66 -33.24 76.10
CA ASP A 269 -55.70 -33.72 75.20
C ASP A 269 -55.12 -34.38 73.92
N PRO A 270 -55.60 -35.55 73.48
CA PRO A 270 -55.06 -36.21 72.29
C PRO A 270 -55.14 -35.35 71.03
N GLU A 271 -56.25 -34.62 70.85
CA GLU A 271 -56.44 -33.73 69.69
C GLU A 271 -55.49 -32.53 69.71
N LEU A 272 -55.28 -31.94 70.90
CA LEU A 272 -54.38 -30.80 71.09
C LEU A 272 -52.92 -31.24 70.84
N ARG A 273 -52.55 -32.46 71.28
CA ARG A 273 -51.25 -33.08 70.97
C ARG A 273 -51.11 -33.43 69.48
N ALA A 274 -52.17 -33.90 68.82
CA ALA A 274 -52.16 -34.16 67.38
C ALA A 274 -51.99 -32.87 66.56
N ARG A 275 -52.70 -31.79 66.93
CA ARG A 275 -52.60 -30.46 66.31
C ARG A 275 -51.20 -29.85 66.49
N ALA A 276 -50.63 -29.97 67.68
CA ALA A 276 -49.23 -29.59 67.97
C ALA A 276 -48.24 -30.32 67.05
N ASN A 277 -48.34 -31.64 66.96
CA ASN A 277 -47.49 -32.46 66.08
C ASN A 277 -47.67 -32.12 64.60
N ALA A 278 -48.89 -31.81 64.14
CA ALA A 278 -49.16 -31.41 62.76
C ALA A 278 -48.55 -30.04 62.41
N ALA A 279 -48.71 -29.05 63.29
CA ALA A 279 -48.15 -27.70 63.10
C ALA A 279 -46.61 -27.71 63.06
N VAL A 280 -45.96 -28.42 63.99
CA VAL A 280 -44.49 -28.52 64.01
C VAL A 280 -43.97 -29.32 62.81
N LYS A 281 -44.65 -30.39 62.37
CA LYS A 281 -44.26 -31.13 61.16
C LYS A 281 -44.41 -30.32 59.87
N ALA A 282 -45.45 -29.50 59.75
CA ALA A 282 -45.62 -28.62 58.59
C ALA A 282 -44.49 -27.58 58.50
N ALA A 283 -44.18 -26.91 59.62
CA ALA A 283 -43.07 -25.96 59.69
C ALA A 283 -41.70 -26.63 59.48
N LEU A 284 -41.52 -27.85 59.99
CA LEU A 284 -40.31 -28.65 59.79
C LEU A 284 -40.08 -28.99 58.32
N ALA A 285 -41.11 -29.51 57.64
CA ALA A 285 -41.02 -29.84 56.22
C ALA A 285 -40.64 -28.61 55.35
N THR A 286 -41.17 -27.42 55.68
CA THR A 286 -40.77 -26.18 54.98
C THR A 286 -39.32 -25.77 55.25
N VAL A 287 -38.76 -26.05 56.44
CA VAL A 287 -37.33 -25.80 56.70
C VAL A 287 -36.47 -26.83 55.97
N GLU A 288 -36.81 -28.11 56.04
CA GLU A 288 -36.07 -29.19 55.38
C GLU A 288 -36.05 -29.01 53.85
N GLN A 289 -37.16 -28.56 53.25
CA GLN A 289 -37.22 -28.22 51.83
C GLN A 289 -36.33 -27.02 51.48
N GLU A 290 -36.52 -25.87 52.12
CA GLU A 290 -35.77 -24.64 51.77
C GLU A 290 -34.26 -24.74 52.08
N VAL A 291 -33.87 -25.61 53.03
CA VAL A 291 -32.46 -25.98 53.28
C VAL A 291 -31.95 -26.94 52.21
N GLY A 292 -32.73 -27.95 51.82
CA GLY A 292 -32.37 -28.89 50.75
C GLY A 292 -32.25 -28.26 49.36
N GLU A 293 -33.07 -27.25 49.07
CA GLU A 293 -33.01 -26.42 47.85
C GLU A 293 -31.95 -25.30 47.95
N GLY A 294 -31.34 -25.10 49.13
CA GLY A 294 -30.26 -24.13 49.36
C GLY A 294 -30.72 -22.66 49.44
N HIS A 295 -32.02 -22.41 49.57
CA HIS A 295 -32.64 -21.09 49.55
C HIS A 295 -32.45 -20.32 50.86
N GLY A 296 -31.21 -19.86 51.13
CA GLY A 296 -30.81 -19.20 52.38
C GLY A 296 -31.65 -18.01 52.87
N LYS A 297 -32.49 -17.39 52.01
CA LYS A 297 -33.49 -16.38 52.42
C LYS A 297 -34.77 -17.02 52.97
N ALA A 298 -35.30 -18.01 52.25
CA ALA A 298 -36.56 -18.64 52.58
C ALA A 298 -36.38 -19.58 53.78
N SER A 299 -35.24 -20.28 53.87
CA SER A 299 -34.87 -21.09 55.03
C SER A 299 -34.79 -20.27 56.32
N ALA A 300 -34.32 -19.02 56.29
CA ALA A 300 -34.30 -18.13 57.46
C ALA A 300 -35.73 -17.75 57.92
N GLY A 301 -36.64 -17.50 56.98
CA GLY A 301 -38.06 -17.25 57.25
C GLY A 301 -38.79 -18.50 57.79
N ALA A 302 -38.59 -19.64 57.15
CA ALA A 302 -39.11 -20.94 57.58
C ALA A 302 -38.56 -21.34 58.96
N ALA A 303 -37.27 -21.10 59.24
CA ALA A 303 -36.68 -21.29 60.56
C ALA A 303 -37.27 -20.34 61.60
N GLY A 304 -37.65 -19.11 61.23
CA GLY A 304 -38.47 -18.23 62.06
C GLY A 304 -39.83 -18.85 62.42
N ALA A 305 -40.54 -19.38 61.43
CA ALA A 305 -41.83 -20.07 61.64
C ALA A 305 -41.68 -21.33 62.51
N LEU A 306 -40.65 -22.15 62.29
CA LEU A 306 -40.38 -23.36 63.08
C LEU A 306 -39.98 -23.02 64.53
N ARG A 307 -39.17 -21.97 64.76
CA ARG A 307 -38.89 -21.49 66.13
C ARG A 307 -40.18 -21.02 66.85
N ASN A 308 -41.10 -20.37 66.14
CA ASN A 308 -42.39 -19.97 66.70
C ASN A 308 -43.28 -21.20 67.01
N ALA A 309 -43.36 -22.17 66.10
CA ALA A 309 -44.08 -23.42 66.33
C ALA A 309 -43.53 -24.21 67.52
N LEU A 310 -42.21 -24.28 67.70
CA LEU A 310 -41.58 -24.88 68.89
C LEU A 310 -41.87 -24.07 70.17
N LYS A 311 -41.90 -22.74 70.09
CA LYS A 311 -42.23 -21.87 71.24
C LYS A 311 -43.67 -22.07 71.73
N GLU A 312 -44.60 -22.30 70.81
CA GLU A 312 -46.02 -22.53 71.12
C GLU A 312 -46.31 -23.99 71.53
N PHE A 313 -45.74 -24.96 70.81
CA PHE A 313 -46.13 -26.38 70.90
C PHE A 313 -45.05 -27.32 71.48
N GLY A 314 -43.81 -26.86 71.71
CA GLY A 314 -42.68 -27.70 72.13
C GLY A 314 -42.90 -28.49 73.41
N LYS A 315 -43.70 -27.97 74.36
CA LYS A 315 -44.06 -28.69 75.60
C LYS A 315 -44.97 -29.91 75.38
N LEU A 316 -45.54 -30.07 74.18
CA LEU A 316 -46.62 -31.01 73.85
C LEU A 316 -46.18 -32.09 72.86
N ILE A 317 -45.20 -31.79 71.99
CA ILE A 317 -44.65 -32.73 71.00
C ILE A 317 -43.83 -33.86 71.65
N ASP A 318 -43.45 -34.86 70.84
CA ASP A 318 -42.53 -35.91 71.26
C ASP A 318 -41.06 -35.52 71.04
N THR A 319 -40.14 -36.11 71.81
CA THR A 319 -38.72 -35.77 71.80
C THR A 319 -37.99 -36.16 70.52
N LYS A 320 -38.57 -37.02 69.65
CA LYS A 320 -37.98 -37.32 68.34
C LYS A 320 -38.28 -36.18 67.37
N LEU A 321 -39.53 -35.71 67.33
CA LEU A 321 -39.91 -34.53 66.54
C LEU A 321 -39.20 -33.25 67.01
N GLU A 322 -39.05 -33.08 68.33
CA GLU A 322 -38.28 -31.97 68.94
C GLU A 322 -36.81 -31.99 68.47
N ASN A 323 -36.14 -33.14 68.56
CA ASN A 323 -34.75 -33.29 68.09
C ASN A 323 -34.61 -33.07 66.57
N GLN A 324 -35.55 -33.55 65.75
CA GLN A 324 -35.55 -33.30 64.30
C GLN A 324 -35.71 -31.81 63.99
N ALA A 325 -36.60 -31.10 64.69
CA ALA A 325 -36.77 -29.66 64.53
C ALA A 325 -35.52 -28.87 64.96
N HIS A 326 -34.83 -29.27 66.03
CA HIS A 326 -33.55 -28.66 66.40
C HIS A 326 -32.43 -28.93 65.39
N ALA A 327 -32.35 -30.13 64.80
CA ALA A 327 -31.39 -30.44 63.75
C ALA A 327 -31.65 -29.61 62.47
N ALA A 328 -32.91 -29.48 62.04
CA ALA A 328 -33.27 -28.64 60.89
C ALA A 328 -32.99 -27.14 61.14
N LEU A 329 -33.22 -26.65 62.36
CA LEU A 329 -32.86 -25.28 62.74
C LEU A 329 -31.34 -25.05 62.79
N ALA A 330 -30.54 -26.06 63.15
CA ALA A 330 -29.08 -25.98 63.08
C ALA A 330 -28.62 -25.91 61.61
N ALA A 331 -29.08 -26.82 60.76
CA ALA A 331 -28.74 -26.82 59.32
C ALA A 331 -29.17 -25.53 58.61
N ALA A 332 -30.33 -24.96 58.96
CA ALA A 332 -30.75 -23.64 58.46
C ALA A 332 -29.82 -22.51 58.93
N GLY A 333 -29.37 -22.53 60.18
CA GLY A 333 -28.42 -21.56 60.73
C GLY A 333 -27.02 -21.67 60.12
N GLU A 334 -26.56 -22.89 59.82
CA GLU A 334 -25.30 -23.12 59.10
C GLU A 334 -25.39 -22.58 57.66
N LEU A 335 -26.50 -22.83 56.95
CA LEU A 335 -26.74 -22.29 55.61
C LEU A 335 -26.80 -20.75 55.62
N GLU A 336 -27.47 -20.14 56.60
CA GLU A 336 -27.50 -18.69 56.80
C GLU A 336 -26.08 -18.13 57.08
N GLY A 337 -25.30 -18.82 57.90
CA GLY A 337 -23.89 -18.50 58.20
C GLY A 337 -22.99 -18.56 56.96
N TRP A 338 -23.10 -19.62 56.16
CA TRP A 338 -22.36 -19.77 54.90
C TRP A 338 -22.73 -18.72 53.86
N GLN A 339 -24.02 -18.39 53.72
CA GLN A 339 -24.47 -17.33 52.81
C GLN A 339 -23.98 -15.95 53.27
N ARG A 340 -24.01 -15.66 54.58
CA ARG A 340 -23.44 -14.44 55.15
C ARG A 340 -21.93 -14.35 54.91
N TRP A 341 -21.18 -15.40 55.23
CA TRP A 341 -19.74 -15.46 55.01
C TRP A 341 -19.39 -15.25 53.52
N ARG A 342 -20.12 -15.92 52.61
CA ARG A 342 -19.95 -15.75 51.16
C ARG A 342 -20.28 -14.33 50.69
N ALA A 343 -21.32 -13.70 51.24
CA ALA A 343 -21.64 -12.31 50.94
C ALA A 343 -20.56 -11.34 51.47
N ASP A 344 -20.03 -11.59 52.68
CA ASP A 344 -18.92 -10.80 53.23
C ASP A 344 -17.61 -11.00 52.45
N GLN A 345 -17.30 -12.20 51.95
CA GLN A 345 -16.19 -12.41 51.01
C GLN A 345 -16.36 -11.63 49.69
N ILE A 346 -17.58 -11.61 49.12
CA ILE A 346 -17.86 -10.80 47.91
C ILE A 346 -17.75 -9.30 48.22
N ARG A 347 -18.17 -8.84 49.40
CA ARG A 347 -17.98 -7.44 49.85
C ARG A 347 -16.50 -7.11 50.03
N GLU A 348 -15.68 -8.00 50.60
CA GLU A 348 -14.23 -7.83 50.71
C GLU A 348 -13.54 -7.78 49.35
N GLU A 349 -13.94 -8.64 48.40
CA GLU A 349 -13.51 -8.55 47.00
C GLU A 349 -13.90 -7.19 46.37
N LEU A 350 -15.10 -6.68 46.61
CA LEU A 350 -15.56 -5.39 46.07
C LEU A 350 -14.81 -4.20 46.69
N VAL A 351 -14.50 -4.24 47.99
CA VAL A 351 -13.61 -3.27 48.66
C VAL A 351 -12.21 -3.32 48.03
N GLY A 352 -11.63 -4.51 47.89
CA GLY A 352 -10.31 -4.69 47.27
C GLY A 352 -10.24 -4.22 45.81
N LYS A 353 -11.31 -4.45 45.04
CA LYS A 353 -11.45 -3.95 43.66
C LYS A 353 -11.59 -2.41 43.62
N ALA A 354 -12.32 -1.81 44.55
CA ALA A 354 -12.48 -0.35 44.66
C ALA A 354 -11.18 0.35 45.08
N GLU A 355 -10.53 -0.09 46.16
CA GLU A 355 -9.21 0.42 46.59
C GLU A 355 -8.15 0.21 45.50
N GLY A 356 -8.22 -0.89 44.76
CA GLY A 356 -7.35 -1.22 43.63
C GLY A 356 -7.50 -0.31 42.40
N LEU A 357 -8.54 0.53 42.31
CA LEU A 357 -8.70 1.50 41.22
C LEU A 357 -7.63 2.61 41.27
N LEU A 358 -7.28 3.05 42.48
CA LEU A 358 -6.29 4.12 42.71
C LEU A 358 -4.88 3.56 42.91
N LYS A 359 -4.74 2.40 43.56
CA LYS A 359 -3.44 1.77 43.90
C LYS A 359 -2.74 1.08 42.69
N ARG A 360 -3.04 1.50 41.47
CA ARG A 360 -2.64 0.83 40.22
C ARG A 360 -1.32 1.40 39.65
N PRO A 361 -0.35 0.58 39.22
CA PRO A 361 0.95 1.08 38.77
C PRO A 361 0.86 1.97 37.53
N GLU A 362 1.79 2.90 37.42
CA GLU A 362 1.94 3.82 36.29
C GLU A 362 2.02 3.05 34.95
N GLY A 363 1.42 3.60 33.90
CA GLY A 363 1.22 2.91 32.62
C GLY A 363 0.02 1.95 32.58
N GLN A 364 -0.59 1.58 33.72
CA GLN A 364 -1.87 0.83 33.75
C GLN A 364 -3.09 1.67 34.20
N ALA A 365 -2.95 3.00 34.26
CA ALA A 365 -4.03 3.89 34.70
C ALA A 365 -5.31 3.72 33.86
N ILE A 366 -6.47 3.68 34.52
CA ILE A 366 -7.77 3.53 33.87
C ILE A 366 -8.26 4.91 33.42
N GLY A 367 -8.47 5.10 32.11
CA GLY A 367 -9.00 6.36 31.57
C GLY A 367 -10.42 6.67 32.11
N GLY A 368 -10.71 7.94 32.37
CA GLY A 368 -11.84 8.39 33.20
C GLY A 368 -13.22 7.81 32.83
N ARG A 369 -13.55 7.68 31.54
CA ARG A 369 -14.79 7.00 31.11
C ARG A 369 -14.87 5.55 31.62
N LYS A 370 -13.80 4.78 31.48
CA LYS A 370 -13.75 3.39 31.94
C LYS A 370 -13.77 3.33 33.47
N MET A 371 -13.16 4.31 34.15
CA MET A 371 -13.23 4.44 35.61
C MET A 371 -14.67 4.67 36.08
N GLN A 372 -15.41 5.57 35.43
CA GLN A 372 -16.84 5.83 35.66
C GLN A 372 -17.70 4.57 35.45
N GLU A 373 -17.47 3.86 34.34
CA GLU A 373 -18.15 2.61 34.02
C GLU A 373 -17.85 1.50 35.06
N THR A 374 -16.61 1.39 35.55
CA THR A 374 -16.26 0.45 36.64
C THR A 374 -16.86 0.84 37.98
N LEU A 375 -16.89 2.13 38.34
CA LEU A 375 -17.48 2.59 39.61
C LEU A 375 -18.99 2.33 39.66
N ARG A 376 -19.71 2.57 38.55
CA ARG A 376 -21.11 2.16 38.42
C ARG A 376 -21.27 0.66 38.61
N SER A 377 -20.49 -0.14 37.88
CA SER A 377 -20.58 -1.61 37.95
C SER A 377 -20.26 -2.16 39.35
N LEU A 378 -19.29 -1.59 40.07
CA LEU A 378 -19.00 -1.96 41.46
C LEU A 378 -20.16 -1.62 42.39
N ARG A 379 -20.79 -0.44 42.24
CA ARG A 379 -21.94 -0.02 43.07
C ARG A 379 -23.20 -0.87 42.79
N ASP A 380 -23.39 -1.27 41.53
CA ASP A 380 -24.45 -2.22 41.14
C ASP A 380 -24.18 -3.64 41.69
N GLN A 381 -22.94 -4.13 41.62
CA GLN A 381 -22.54 -5.41 42.22
C GLN A 381 -22.69 -5.41 43.75
N TRP A 382 -22.33 -4.30 44.42
CA TRP A 382 -22.60 -4.13 45.84
C TRP A 382 -24.10 -4.21 46.13
N LYS A 383 -24.92 -3.46 45.39
CA LYS A 383 -26.39 -3.48 45.53
C LYS A 383 -27.02 -4.85 45.24
N GLN A 384 -26.40 -5.70 44.42
CA GLN A 384 -26.82 -7.09 44.23
C GLN A 384 -26.42 -7.98 45.42
N THR A 385 -25.20 -7.82 45.93
CA THR A 385 -24.69 -8.57 47.10
C THR A 385 -25.46 -8.22 48.39
N ASP A 386 -25.85 -6.96 48.54
CA ASP A 386 -26.56 -6.44 49.71
C ASP A 386 -28.09 -6.65 49.64
N GLN A 387 -28.62 -7.23 48.55
CA GLN A 387 -30.04 -7.57 48.42
C GLN A 387 -30.43 -8.79 49.26
N GLY A 388 -30.35 -8.66 50.58
CA GLY A 388 -30.96 -9.56 51.57
C GLY A 388 -30.01 -10.32 52.50
N GLY A 389 -28.72 -9.99 52.51
CA GLY A 389 -27.85 -10.34 53.62
C GLY A 389 -27.96 -9.30 54.76
N VAL A 390 -27.54 -9.66 55.97
CA VAL A 390 -27.32 -8.66 57.04
C VAL A 390 -26.27 -7.65 56.57
N PRO A 391 -26.51 -6.32 56.63
CA PRO A 391 -25.56 -5.32 56.14
C PRO A 391 -24.26 -5.30 56.95
N ASN A 392 -23.12 -5.26 56.25
CA ASN A 392 -21.82 -5.08 56.87
C ASN A 392 -21.35 -3.63 56.73
N HIS A 393 -21.77 -2.79 57.70
CA HIS A 393 -21.50 -1.35 57.67
C HIS A 393 -20.02 -0.97 57.67
N ALA A 394 -19.13 -1.84 58.18
CA ALA A 394 -17.69 -1.58 58.19
C ALA A 394 -17.08 -1.74 56.78
N LEU A 395 -17.41 -2.82 56.08
CA LEU A 395 -17.02 -3.00 54.69
C LEU A 395 -17.69 -1.97 53.77
N TRP A 396 -18.96 -1.63 54.02
CA TRP A 396 -19.67 -0.60 53.24
C TRP A 396 -19.00 0.78 53.33
N LYS A 397 -18.58 1.22 54.53
CA LYS A 397 -17.88 2.50 54.70
C LYS A 397 -16.58 2.54 53.88
N ARG A 398 -15.74 1.50 53.99
CA ARG A 398 -14.50 1.38 53.19
C ARG A 398 -14.76 1.37 51.69
N PHE A 399 -15.82 0.68 51.26
CA PHE A 399 -16.23 0.63 49.85
C PHE A 399 -16.67 2.01 49.33
N ASP A 400 -17.58 2.69 50.04
CA ASP A 400 -18.11 3.99 49.62
C ASP A 400 -17.00 5.07 49.66
N GLU A 401 -16.14 5.05 50.68
CA GLU A 401 -14.95 5.91 50.77
C GLU A 401 -14.01 5.73 49.57
N ALA A 402 -13.58 4.49 49.27
CA ALA A 402 -12.74 4.20 48.12
C ALA A 402 -13.40 4.55 46.77
N CYS A 403 -14.72 4.34 46.65
CA CYS A 403 -15.48 4.76 45.47
C CYS A 403 -15.58 6.28 45.33
N ASN A 404 -15.75 7.02 46.44
CA ASN A 404 -15.81 8.48 46.44
C ASN A 404 -14.44 9.11 46.14
N GLU A 405 -13.34 8.52 46.61
CA GLU A 405 -11.98 8.94 46.22
C GLU A 405 -11.71 8.69 44.72
N ALA A 406 -12.04 7.50 44.22
CA ALA A 406 -11.91 7.19 42.81
C ALA A 406 -12.83 8.05 41.91
N TYR A 407 -13.97 8.50 42.43
CA TYR A 407 -14.87 9.41 41.71
C TYR A 407 -14.26 10.80 41.48
N LYS A 408 -13.43 11.34 42.40
CA LYS A 408 -12.72 12.62 42.19
C LYS A 408 -11.84 12.62 40.93
N VAL A 409 -11.29 11.45 40.57
CA VAL A 409 -10.51 11.26 39.32
C VAL A 409 -11.41 11.27 38.08
N VAL A 410 -12.65 10.78 38.21
CA VAL A 410 -13.67 10.87 37.15
C VAL A 410 -14.18 12.31 36.99
N GLU A 411 -14.43 13.01 38.10
CA GLU A 411 -14.85 14.41 38.15
C GLU A 411 -13.84 15.32 37.43
N GLY A 412 -12.57 15.28 37.84
CA GLY A 412 -11.49 16.03 37.17
C GLY A 412 -11.17 15.58 35.74
N TRP A 413 -11.72 14.44 35.27
CA TRP A 413 -11.73 14.05 33.85
C TRP A 413 -12.95 14.61 33.10
N LEU A 414 -14.14 14.59 33.72
CA LEU A 414 -15.36 15.19 33.17
C LEU A 414 -15.20 16.71 33.00
N GLU A 415 -14.54 17.39 33.93
CA GLU A 415 -14.19 18.81 33.80
C GLU A 415 -13.27 19.08 32.60
N LYS A 416 -12.25 18.23 32.40
CA LYS A 416 -11.34 18.33 31.23
C LYS A 416 -12.07 18.10 29.93
N VAL A 417 -12.88 17.05 29.82
CA VAL A 417 -13.69 16.78 28.61
C VAL A 417 -14.70 17.91 28.34
N LYS A 418 -15.24 18.54 29.39
CA LYS A 418 -16.11 19.72 29.28
C LYS A 418 -15.34 20.96 28.80
N ALA A 419 -14.11 21.17 29.28
CA ALA A 419 -13.22 22.24 28.82
C ALA A 419 -12.78 22.03 27.36
N GLU A 420 -12.24 20.86 27.01
CA GLU A 420 -11.89 20.44 25.65
C GLU A 420 -13.06 20.64 24.67
N SER A 421 -14.27 20.20 25.04
CA SER A 421 -15.48 20.40 24.23
C SER A 421 -15.86 21.87 24.04
N ALA A 422 -15.63 22.72 25.07
CA ALA A 422 -15.84 24.15 24.98
C ALA A 422 -14.76 24.85 24.14
N GLU A 423 -13.50 24.43 24.24
CA GLU A 423 -12.39 24.91 23.41
C GLU A 423 -12.59 24.54 21.94
N HIS A 424 -12.91 23.29 21.63
CA HIS A 424 -13.24 22.86 20.26
C HIS A 424 -14.46 23.62 19.70
N ARG A 425 -15.48 23.89 20.53
CA ARG A 425 -16.62 24.76 20.15
C ARG A 425 -16.15 26.19 19.83
N ALA A 426 -15.29 26.77 20.66
CA ALA A 426 -14.76 28.11 20.47
C ALA A 426 -13.86 28.20 19.22
N GLN A 427 -12.97 27.23 19.00
CA GLN A 427 -12.14 27.11 17.80
C GLN A 427 -12.99 27.02 16.53
N ARG A 428 -14.06 26.21 16.55
CA ARG A 428 -14.99 26.08 15.42
C ARG A 428 -15.78 27.36 15.14
N LEU A 429 -16.21 28.09 16.16
CA LEU A 429 -16.82 29.40 15.99
C LEU A 429 -15.82 30.44 15.47
N ALA A 430 -14.60 30.46 15.99
CA ALA A 430 -13.54 31.34 15.51
C ALA A 430 -13.20 31.08 14.02
N LEU A 431 -13.14 29.81 13.59
CA LEU A 431 -12.96 29.45 12.17
C LEU A 431 -14.10 29.94 11.28
N ILE A 432 -15.35 29.96 11.77
CA ILE A 432 -16.52 30.47 11.03
C ILE A 432 -16.43 31.99 10.86
N GLU A 433 -16.03 32.75 11.89
CA GLU A 433 -15.84 34.21 11.74
C GLU A 433 -14.56 34.56 10.97
N GLU A 434 -13.49 33.76 11.08
CA GLU A 434 -12.25 33.94 10.31
C GLU A 434 -12.49 33.75 8.81
N ILE A 435 -13.21 32.69 8.40
CA ILE A 435 -13.50 32.46 6.98
C ILE A 435 -14.48 33.51 6.41
N LYS A 436 -15.44 34.01 7.20
CA LYS A 436 -16.29 35.16 6.82
C LYS A 436 -15.46 36.43 6.61
N GLY A 437 -14.60 36.77 7.58
CA GLY A 437 -13.72 37.93 7.48
C GLY A 437 -12.76 37.84 6.29
N TRP A 438 -12.23 36.65 6.04
CA TRP A 438 -11.43 36.35 4.86
C TRP A 438 -12.24 36.52 3.56
N ALA A 439 -13.45 35.96 3.47
CA ALA A 439 -14.32 36.08 2.30
C ALA A 439 -14.73 37.53 2.00
N ALA A 440 -15.03 38.31 3.04
CA ALA A 440 -15.36 39.73 2.92
C ALA A 440 -14.18 40.56 2.36
N ALA A 441 -12.94 40.22 2.75
CA ALA A 441 -11.72 40.88 2.28
C ALA A 441 -11.23 40.36 0.90
N ASN A 442 -11.45 39.09 0.58
CA ASN A 442 -10.90 38.41 -0.60
C ASN A 442 -12.00 38.06 -1.62
N ARG A 443 -12.70 39.08 -2.11
CA ARG A 443 -13.71 38.91 -3.19
C ARG A 443 -13.12 38.62 -4.57
N THR A 444 -11.82 38.78 -4.73
CA THR A 444 -11.03 38.47 -5.92
C THR A 444 -9.71 37.83 -5.48
N ALA A 445 -9.10 36.97 -6.30
CA ALA A 445 -7.76 36.47 -6.01
C ALA A 445 -6.72 37.59 -6.04
N LEU A 446 -5.78 37.58 -5.09
CA LEU A 446 -4.59 38.42 -5.12
C LEU A 446 -3.70 37.98 -6.29
N ASP A 447 -3.21 38.94 -7.08
CA ASP A 447 -2.37 38.72 -8.27
C ASP A 447 -2.93 37.68 -9.27
N ASP A 448 -4.26 37.52 -9.31
CA ASP A 448 -4.99 36.48 -10.06
C ASP A 448 -4.58 35.02 -9.74
N ASP A 449 -3.95 34.73 -8.58
CA ASP A 449 -3.62 33.35 -8.17
C ASP A 449 -4.85 32.60 -7.60
N TRP A 450 -5.74 32.19 -8.52
CA TRP A 450 -6.88 31.34 -8.21
C TRP A 450 -6.49 29.94 -7.67
N LYS A 451 -5.23 29.49 -7.83
CA LYS A 451 -4.72 28.25 -7.22
C LYS A 451 -4.33 28.47 -5.76
N GLY A 452 -3.71 29.61 -5.45
CA GLY A 452 -3.46 30.07 -4.09
C GLY A 452 -4.76 30.28 -3.32
N PHE A 453 -5.73 30.94 -3.94
CA PHE A 453 -7.09 31.12 -3.40
C PHE A 453 -7.73 29.76 -3.02
N ASN A 454 -7.74 28.79 -3.95
CA ASN A 454 -8.27 27.45 -3.67
C ASN A 454 -7.46 26.69 -2.60
N ARG A 455 -6.13 26.89 -2.52
CA ARG A 455 -5.30 26.30 -1.46
C ARG A 455 -5.70 26.82 -0.08
N ILE A 456 -6.02 28.11 0.05
CA ILE A 456 -6.48 28.70 1.32
C ILE A 456 -7.85 28.14 1.71
N LEU A 457 -8.78 27.99 0.77
CA LEU A 457 -10.07 27.31 1.02
C LEU A 457 -9.87 25.85 1.48
N HIS A 458 -8.94 25.11 0.87
CA HIS A 458 -8.61 23.75 1.34
C HIS A 458 -8.01 23.75 2.76
N GLN A 459 -7.11 24.67 3.10
CA GLN A 459 -6.56 24.82 4.45
C GLN A 459 -7.65 25.15 5.49
N PHE A 460 -8.62 25.99 5.14
CA PHE A 460 -9.80 26.24 5.98
C PHE A 460 -10.63 24.96 6.17
N SER A 461 -10.83 24.16 5.11
CA SER A 461 -11.52 22.86 5.18
C SER A 461 -10.77 21.84 6.06
N GLU A 462 -9.44 21.80 5.99
CA GLU A 462 -8.58 20.95 6.82
C GLU A 462 -8.64 21.37 8.29
N ARG A 463 -8.41 22.65 8.60
CA ARG A 463 -8.57 23.21 9.95
C ARG A 463 -9.96 22.94 10.54
N TRP A 464 -11.02 22.97 9.73
CA TRP A 464 -12.37 22.59 10.18
C TRP A 464 -12.53 21.09 10.49
N ARG A 465 -11.81 20.18 9.83
CA ARG A 465 -11.77 18.77 10.27
C ARG A 465 -11.02 18.66 11.60
N ASP A 466 -9.86 19.31 11.67
CA ASP A 466 -8.89 19.14 12.75
C ASP A 466 -9.20 19.90 14.05
N ALA A 467 -10.17 20.83 14.03
CA ALA A 467 -10.65 21.61 15.20
C ALA A 467 -11.47 20.79 16.23
N GLY A 468 -11.00 19.58 16.54
CA GLY A 468 -11.48 18.71 17.60
C GLY A 468 -12.92 18.22 17.51
N HIS A 469 -13.30 17.30 18.40
CA HIS A 469 -14.66 16.77 18.48
C HIS A 469 -15.53 17.63 19.40
N VAL A 470 -16.77 17.90 18.97
CA VAL A 470 -17.81 18.58 19.76
C VAL A 470 -19.07 17.72 19.71
N GLY A 471 -19.82 17.65 20.82
CA GLY A 471 -21.01 16.79 20.92
C GLY A 471 -22.04 17.02 19.80
N GLU A 472 -22.65 15.94 19.32
CA GLU A 472 -23.45 15.87 18.08
C GLU A 472 -24.44 17.03 17.89
N LYS A 473 -25.24 17.37 18.90
CA LYS A 473 -26.19 18.50 18.84
C LYS A 473 -25.51 19.82 18.45
N MET A 474 -24.36 20.12 19.07
CA MET A 474 -23.61 21.33 18.76
C MET A 474 -22.95 21.26 17.38
N PHE A 475 -22.50 20.08 16.95
CA PHE A 475 -21.98 19.91 15.59
C PHE A 475 -23.09 20.11 14.54
N ALA A 476 -24.32 19.67 14.82
CA ALA A 476 -25.48 19.89 13.96
C ALA A 476 -25.88 21.38 13.86
N GLU A 477 -25.71 22.16 14.93
CA GLU A 477 -25.89 23.63 14.92
C GLU A 477 -24.77 24.35 14.15
N LEU A 478 -23.50 23.95 14.35
CA LEU A 478 -22.34 24.62 13.75
C LEU A 478 -22.09 24.24 12.28
N GLN A 479 -22.46 23.02 11.85
CA GLN A 479 -22.24 22.55 10.48
C GLN A 479 -22.94 23.39 9.39
N PRO A 480 -24.23 23.82 9.51
CA PRO A 480 -24.85 24.68 8.51
C PRO A 480 -24.23 26.07 8.46
N LEU A 481 -23.83 26.64 9.61
CA LEU A 481 -23.13 27.93 9.68
C LEU A 481 -21.78 27.88 8.96
N TRP A 482 -21.00 26.82 9.19
CA TRP A 482 -19.75 26.57 8.45
C TRP A 482 -20.00 26.41 6.95
N LYS A 483 -21.02 25.62 6.54
CA LYS A 483 -21.35 25.42 5.12
C LYS A 483 -21.71 26.74 4.42
N ALA A 484 -22.49 27.60 5.06
CA ALA A 484 -22.88 28.89 4.51
C ALA A 484 -21.66 29.81 4.33
N ALA A 485 -20.85 29.97 5.38
CA ALA A 485 -19.64 30.80 5.34
C ALA A 485 -18.59 30.27 4.34
N PHE A 486 -18.45 28.95 4.21
CA PHE A 486 -17.56 28.33 3.22
C PHE A 486 -18.06 28.51 1.78
N ALA A 487 -19.37 28.43 1.54
CA ALA A 487 -19.95 28.70 0.22
C ALA A 487 -19.79 30.17 -0.19
N GLU A 488 -19.98 31.11 0.74
CA GLU A 488 -19.73 32.54 0.52
C GLU A 488 -18.24 32.81 0.18
N ALA A 489 -17.32 32.13 0.87
CA ALA A 489 -15.88 32.19 0.60
C ALA A 489 -15.47 31.54 -0.75
N ALA A 490 -16.19 30.50 -1.20
CA ALA A 490 -15.91 29.80 -2.45
C ALA A 490 -16.53 30.47 -3.68
N ALA A 491 -17.63 31.21 -3.52
CA ALA A 491 -18.42 31.78 -4.62
C ALA A 491 -17.62 32.58 -5.68
N PRO A 492 -16.58 33.38 -5.34
CA PRO A 492 -15.76 34.05 -6.37
C PRO A 492 -15.00 33.07 -7.25
N LEU A 493 -14.43 32.01 -6.65
CA LEU A 493 -13.71 30.96 -7.37
C LEU A 493 -14.68 30.13 -8.23
N GLU A 494 -15.85 29.78 -7.69
CA GLU A 494 -16.88 29.02 -8.43
C GLU A 494 -17.40 29.81 -9.65
N ALA A 495 -17.59 31.13 -9.51
CA ALA A 495 -17.98 32.00 -10.63
C ALA A 495 -16.90 32.05 -11.73
N VAL A 496 -15.63 32.17 -11.36
CA VAL A 496 -14.50 32.18 -12.29
C VAL A 496 -14.28 30.79 -12.93
N GLN A 497 -14.50 29.71 -12.19
CA GLN A 497 -14.54 28.34 -12.73
C GLN A 497 -15.66 28.17 -13.75
N ALA A 498 -16.88 28.64 -13.47
CA ALA A 498 -18.00 28.57 -14.40
C ALA A 498 -17.72 29.31 -15.72
N GLN A 499 -17.13 30.51 -15.64
CA GLN A 499 -16.68 31.27 -16.82
C GLN A 499 -15.58 30.51 -17.60
N SER A 500 -14.63 29.89 -16.89
CA SER A 500 -13.57 29.07 -17.51
C SER A 500 -14.11 27.82 -18.19
N LEU A 501 -15.11 27.16 -17.62
CA LEU A 501 -15.78 26.01 -18.22
C LEU A 501 -16.52 26.42 -19.50
N ALA A 502 -17.24 27.54 -19.50
CA ALA A 502 -17.88 28.08 -20.69
C ALA A 502 -16.84 28.46 -21.79
N ALA A 503 -15.73 29.09 -21.41
CA ALA A 503 -14.64 29.43 -22.34
C ALA A 503 -14.00 28.16 -22.95
N ARG A 504 -13.75 27.11 -22.15
CA ARG A 504 -13.25 25.82 -22.65
C ARG A 504 -14.28 25.13 -23.56
N GLN A 505 -15.58 25.25 -23.28
CA GLN A 505 -16.64 24.74 -24.17
C GLN A 505 -16.68 25.49 -25.51
N ALA A 506 -16.56 26.82 -25.51
CA ALA A 506 -16.44 27.59 -26.75
C ALA A 506 -15.21 27.17 -27.58
N MET A 507 -14.06 26.92 -26.93
CA MET A 507 -12.86 26.40 -27.60
C MET A 507 -13.04 24.98 -28.18
N ILE A 508 -13.94 24.15 -27.62
CA ILE A 508 -14.30 22.84 -28.20
C ILE A 508 -15.13 23.03 -29.48
N GLU A 509 -16.07 23.98 -29.51
CA GLU A 509 -16.83 24.28 -30.74
C GLU A 509 -15.93 24.91 -31.82
N GLU A 510 -15.00 25.80 -31.46
CA GLU A 510 -13.94 26.27 -32.37
C GLU A 510 -13.07 25.11 -32.90
N ALA A 511 -12.71 24.13 -32.04
CA ALA A 511 -11.94 22.97 -32.44
C ALA A 511 -12.71 22.07 -33.44
N LYS A 512 -14.02 21.90 -33.28
CA LYS A 512 -14.88 21.23 -34.26
C LYS A 512 -14.91 21.97 -35.59
N GLN A 513 -15.08 23.30 -35.57
CA GLN A 513 -15.10 24.12 -36.78
C GLN A 513 -13.77 24.05 -37.55
N LEU A 514 -12.63 24.18 -36.85
CA LEU A 514 -11.30 24.04 -37.46
C LEU A 514 -11.03 22.61 -37.95
N GLY A 515 -11.51 21.59 -37.22
CA GLY A 515 -11.42 20.19 -37.63
C GLY A 515 -12.22 19.90 -38.89
N ALA A 516 -13.44 20.46 -39.02
CA ALA A 516 -14.32 20.28 -40.17
C ALA A 516 -13.83 20.98 -41.46
N MET A 517 -12.82 21.86 -41.40
CA MET A 517 -12.26 22.50 -42.59
C MET A 517 -11.59 21.46 -43.53
N PRO A 518 -11.75 21.58 -44.85
CA PRO A 518 -11.09 20.68 -45.81
C PRO A 518 -9.57 20.88 -45.86
N VAL A 519 -9.08 22.08 -45.52
CA VAL A 519 -7.64 22.39 -45.40
C VAL A 519 -7.29 22.71 -43.95
N LEU A 520 -6.57 21.79 -43.30
CA LEU A 520 -6.20 21.90 -41.89
C LEU A 520 -5.23 23.07 -41.65
N ARG A 521 -5.73 24.18 -41.09
CA ARG A 521 -4.95 25.38 -40.76
C ARG A 521 -4.13 25.19 -39.48
N ILE A 522 -2.93 24.62 -39.64
CA ILE A 522 -2.02 24.27 -38.53
C ILE A 522 -1.82 25.43 -37.53
N ASP A 523 -1.66 26.67 -37.99
CA ASP A 523 -1.37 27.80 -37.09
C ASP A 523 -2.60 28.29 -36.31
N ALA A 524 -3.81 28.06 -36.84
CA ALA A 524 -5.04 28.26 -36.08
C ALA A 524 -5.22 27.19 -34.99
N VAL A 525 -4.82 25.95 -35.26
CA VAL A 525 -4.77 24.88 -34.26
C VAL A 525 -3.76 25.21 -33.16
N LYS A 526 -2.56 25.71 -33.51
CA LYS A 526 -1.56 26.16 -32.53
C LYS A 526 -2.08 27.28 -31.63
N SER A 527 -2.71 28.32 -32.19
CA SER A 527 -3.20 29.46 -31.40
C SER A 527 -4.40 29.09 -30.51
N LEU A 528 -5.25 28.15 -30.96
CA LEU A 528 -6.32 27.58 -30.15
C LEU A 528 -5.75 26.70 -29.01
N GLN A 529 -4.72 25.88 -29.27
CA GLN A 529 -4.01 25.11 -28.23
C GLN A 529 -3.32 26.01 -27.20
N GLN A 530 -2.73 27.14 -27.62
CA GLN A 530 -2.14 28.12 -26.72
C GLN A 530 -3.19 28.81 -25.83
N ARG A 531 -4.35 29.21 -26.39
CA ARG A 531 -5.48 29.72 -25.60
C ARG A 531 -5.98 28.68 -24.59
N TRP A 532 -6.11 27.42 -25.01
CA TRP A 532 -6.47 26.33 -24.10
C TRP A 532 -5.47 26.17 -22.95
N GLN A 533 -4.17 26.16 -23.24
CA GLN A 533 -3.12 26.04 -22.22
C GLN A 533 -3.12 27.21 -21.23
N ALA A 534 -3.35 28.45 -21.70
CA ALA A 534 -3.50 29.61 -20.82
C ALA A 534 -4.74 29.47 -19.91
N GLN A 535 -5.89 29.12 -20.49
CA GLN A 535 -7.16 28.93 -19.75
C GLN A 535 -7.11 27.76 -18.75
N ALA A 536 -6.36 26.71 -19.08
CA ALA A 536 -6.05 25.56 -18.22
C ALA A 536 -5.08 25.94 -17.10
N HIS A 537 -4.06 26.75 -17.39
CA HIS A 537 -3.08 27.15 -16.37
C HIS A 537 -3.63 28.18 -15.40
N ALA A 538 -4.43 29.17 -15.83
CA ALA A 538 -4.89 30.23 -14.95
C ALA A 538 -5.87 29.72 -13.87
N ILE A 539 -6.91 28.98 -14.28
CA ILE A 539 -8.07 28.69 -13.42
C ILE A 539 -8.10 27.19 -13.09
N PRO A 540 -7.97 26.79 -11.80
CA PRO A 540 -8.03 25.39 -11.40
C PRO A 540 -9.44 24.82 -11.56
N VAL A 541 -9.55 23.62 -12.13
CA VAL A 541 -10.81 22.89 -12.37
C VAL A 541 -10.60 21.44 -11.90
N ASP A 542 -11.66 20.69 -11.60
CA ASP A 542 -11.54 19.26 -11.28
C ASP A 542 -10.87 18.49 -12.43
N ARG A 543 -9.91 17.62 -12.08
CA ARG A 543 -9.08 16.87 -13.04
C ARG A 543 -9.89 15.95 -13.96
N ARG A 544 -11.02 15.37 -13.50
CA ARG A 544 -11.85 14.50 -14.35
C ARG A 544 -12.68 15.33 -15.33
N GLN A 545 -13.19 16.48 -14.89
CA GLN A 545 -13.88 17.43 -15.76
C GLN A 545 -12.91 18.00 -16.81
N GLU A 546 -11.72 18.42 -16.41
CA GLU A 546 -10.67 18.91 -17.29
C GLU A 546 -10.25 17.85 -18.32
N GLN A 547 -10.02 16.59 -17.91
CA GLN A 547 -9.70 15.51 -18.84
C GLN A 547 -10.83 15.30 -19.86
N LYS A 548 -12.09 15.21 -19.42
CA LYS A 548 -13.24 15.05 -20.33
C LYS A 548 -13.34 16.20 -21.34
N LEU A 549 -13.06 17.43 -20.92
CA LEU A 549 -13.04 18.60 -21.79
C LEU A 549 -11.85 18.59 -22.77
N TRP A 550 -10.67 18.15 -22.32
CA TRP A 550 -9.47 18.01 -23.16
C TRP A 550 -9.62 16.93 -24.23
N ASP A 551 -10.19 15.77 -23.88
CA ASP A 551 -10.44 14.69 -24.83
C ASP A 551 -11.49 15.12 -25.88
N ALA A 552 -12.52 15.87 -25.48
CA ALA A 552 -13.51 16.46 -26.38
C ALA A 552 -12.93 17.57 -27.28
N PHE A 553 -11.96 18.35 -26.78
CA PHE A 553 -11.24 19.37 -27.53
C PHE A 553 -10.28 18.77 -28.57
N ARG A 554 -9.55 17.72 -28.19
CA ARG A 554 -8.58 17.04 -29.05
C ARG A 554 -9.23 16.28 -30.20
N LYS A 555 -10.30 15.52 -29.91
CA LYS A 555 -10.95 14.62 -30.88
C LYS A 555 -11.11 15.21 -32.30
N PRO A 556 -11.76 16.36 -32.52
CA PRO A 556 -11.95 16.89 -33.89
C PRO A 556 -10.65 17.34 -34.58
N ILE A 557 -9.62 17.71 -33.80
CA ILE A 557 -8.31 18.10 -34.31
C ILE A 557 -7.53 16.84 -34.73
N ASP A 558 -7.51 15.82 -33.87
CA ASP A 558 -6.84 14.55 -34.13
C ASP A 558 -7.51 13.80 -35.31
N GLU A 559 -8.84 13.84 -35.42
CA GLU A 559 -9.59 13.32 -36.58
C GLU A 559 -9.23 14.06 -37.89
N ALA A 560 -8.93 15.37 -37.84
CA ALA A 560 -8.51 16.14 -39.00
C ALA A 560 -7.05 15.85 -39.41
N PHE A 561 -6.14 15.68 -38.44
CA PHE A 561 -4.79 15.19 -38.73
C PHE A 561 -4.80 13.77 -39.30
N ASN A 562 -5.63 12.87 -38.76
CA ASN A 562 -5.76 11.49 -39.25
C ASN A 562 -6.29 11.43 -40.68
N ARG A 563 -7.27 12.27 -41.07
CA ARG A 563 -7.69 12.41 -42.48
C ARG A 563 -6.55 12.84 -43.38
N LYS A 564 -5.81 13.89 -43.00
CA LYS A 564 -4.65 14.38 -43.77
C LYS A 564 -3.53 13.33 -43.91
N SER A 565 -3.30 12.52 -42.88
CA SER A 565 -2.37 11.39 -42.93
C SER A 565 -2.87 10.30 -43.88
N ALA A 566 -4.14 9.90 -43.78
CA ALA A 566 -4.73 8.90 -44.67
C ALA A 566 -4.81 9.35 -46.15
N GLU A 567 -5.00 10.65 -46.41
CA GLU A 567 -4.90 11.25 -47.74
C GLU A 567 -3.47 11.16 -48.29
N ARG A 568 -2.47 11.45 -47.45
CA ARG A 568 -1.05 11.29 -47.79
C ARG A 568 -0.68 9.83 -48.05
N GLU A 569 -1.11 8.90 -47.19
CA GLU A 569 -0.87 7.46 -47.36
C GLU A 569 -1.50 6.93 -48.65
N LYS A 570 -2.70 7.38 -49.01
CA LYS A 570 -3.33 7.06 -50.30
C LYS A 570 -2.50 7.58 -51.49
N ALA A 571 -1.96 8.80 -51.39
CA ALA A 571 -1.10 9.37 -52.44
C ALA A 571 0.24 8.61 -52.56
N GLU A 572 0.88 8.25 -51.44
CA GLU A 572 2.13 7.48 -51.41
C GLU A 572 1.90 6.04 -51.90
N ALA A 573 0.77 5.41 -51.57
CA ALA A 573 0.38 4.10 -52.10
C ALA A 573 0.11 4.13 -53.61
N ALA A 574 -0.53 5.19 -54.13
CA ALA A 574 -0.77 5.37 -55.57
C ALA A 574 0.55 5.53 -56.36
N LEU A 575 1.54 6.24 -55.80
CA LEU A 575 2.89 6.31 -56.37
C LEU A 575 3.59 4.95 -56.34
N GLY A 576 3.57 4.26 -55.19
CA GLY A 576 4.18 2.93 -55.03
C GLY A 576 3.56 1.84 -55.92
N ALA A 577 2.29 1.98 -56.31
CA ALA A 577 1.65 1.09 -57.29
C ALA A 577 2.26 1.25 -58.69
N ARG A 578 2.55 2.48 -59.13
CA ARG A 578 3.18 2.75 -60.43
C ARG A 578 4.65 2.32 -60.47
N ASP A 579 5.39 2.50 -59.37
CA ASP A 579 6.78 2.02 -59.29
C ASP A 579 6.88 0.50 -59.48
N ARG A 580 5.91 -0.29 -58.97
CA ARG A 580 5.84 -1.75 -59.20
C ARG A 580 5.65 -2.08 -60.68
N VAL A 581 4.72 -1.41 -61.36
CA VAL A 581 4.43 -1.64 -62.79
C VAL A 581 5.66 -1.38 -63.66
N VAL A 582 6.43 -0.32 -63.38
CA VAL A 582 7.68 -0.05 -64.11
C VAL A 582 8.81 -1.03 -63.72
N LEU A 583 8.91 -1.44 -62.45
CA LEU A 583 9.87 -2.48 -62.04
C LEU A 583 9.59 -3.83 -62.71
N ASP A 584 8.34 -4.23 -62.86
CA ASP A 584 7.97 -5.50 -63.49
C ASP A 584 8.15 -5.45 -65.02
N ALA A 585 7.86 -4.31 -65.65
CA ALA A 585 8.19 -4.08 -67.06
C ALA A 585 9.71 -4.04 -67.33
N ALA A 586 10.51 -3.48 -66.41
CA ALA A 586 11.97 -3.47 -66.51
C ALA A 586 12.55 -4.89 -66.43
N LYS A 587 12.07 -5.74 -65.49
CA LYS A 587 12.44 -7.17 -65.41
C LYS A 587 12.09 -7.93 -66.69
N ALA A 588 10.94 -7.63 -67.30
CA ALA A 588 10.55 -8.25 -68.57
C ALA A 588 11.52 -7.88 -69.72
N LEU A 589 12.05 -6.66 -69.72
CA LEU A 589 13.11 -6.24 -70.66
C LEU A 589 14.45 -6.92 -70.35
N GLU A 590 14.84 -7.09 -69.09
CA GLU A 590 16.04 -7.86 -68.73
C GLU A 590 15.93 -9.34 -69.14
N ALA A 591 14.76 -9.97 -68.97
CA ALA A 591 14.49 -11.32 -69.45
C ALA A 591 14.54 -11.43 -70.98
N ALA A 592 14.03 -10.42 -71.70
CA ALA A 592 14.17 -10.35 -73.16
C ALA A 592 15.63 -10.16 -73.60
N ASN A 593 16.42 -9.36 -72.89
CA ASN A 593 17.85 -9.20 -73.15
C ASN A 593 18.62 -10.53 -72.98
N ALA A 594 18.22 -11.35 -72.01
CA ALA A 594 18.81 -12.68 -71.78
C ALA A 594 18.46 -13.72 -72.86
N SER A 595 17.36 -13.53 -73.63
CA SER A 595 16.98 -14.47 -74.70
C SER A 595 17.82 -14.33 -75.97
N GLY A 596 18.47 -13.18 -76.17
CA GLY A 596 19.26 -12.88 -77.37
C GLY A 596 18.43 -12.57 -78.62
N ASP A 597 17.10 -12.63 -78.59
CA ASP A 597 16.26 -12.29 -79.74
C ASP A 597 16.05 -10.77 -79.87
N ALA A 598 16.56 -10.21 -80.97
CA ALA A 598 16.39 -8.80 -81.30
C ALA A 598 14.92 -8.39 -81.51
N GLN A 599 13.99 -9.31 -81.83
CA GLN A 599 12.56 -9.00 -81.92
C GLN A 599 11.91 -8.96 -80.53
N ALA A 600 12.14 -9.95 -79.66
CA ALA A 600 11.70 -9.95 -78.27
C ALA A 600 12.21 -8.72 -77.50
N ILE A 601 13.49 -8.35 -77.65
CA ILE A 601 14.05 -7.14 -76.99
C ILE A 601 13.28 -5.88 -77.43
N ARG A 602 13.02 -5.70 -78.73
CA ARG A 602 12.26 -4.54 -79.24
C ARG A 602 10.81 -4.54 -78.77
N ALA A 603 10.17 -5.71 -78.66
CA ALA A 603 8.83 -5.84 -78.10
C ALA A 603 8.78 -5.49 -76.60
N ALA A 604 9.77 -5.94 -75.82
CA ALA A 604 9.87 -5.63 -74.40
C ALA A 604 10.22 -4.15 -74.13
N MET A 605 11.03 -3.50 -74.99
CA MET A 605 11.24 -2.05 -74.95
C MET A 605 9.92 -1.31 -75.17
N ALA A 606 9.15 -1.68 -76.20
CA ALA A 606 7.84 -1.09 -76.45
C ALA A 606 6.83 -1.33 -75.31
N ALA A 607 6.91 -2.48 -74.63
CA ALA A 607 6.09 -2.76 -73.45
C ALA A 607 6.49 -1.89 -72.23
N LEU A 608 7.78 -1.62 -72.04
CA LEU A 608 8.27 -0.70 -71.00
C LEU A 608 7.86 0.76 -71.31
N ASP A 609 7.98 1.20 -72.56
CA ASP A 609 7.48 2.52 -72.99
C ASP A 609 5.95 2.61 -72.83
N ALA A 610 5.21 1.55 -73.12
CA ALA A 610 3.76 1.49 -72.88
C ALA A 610 3.40 1.50 -71.38
N ALA A 611 4.20 0.89 -70.51
CA ALA A 611 4.02 0.97 -69.05
C ALA A 611 4.25 2.41 -68.53
N LEU A 612 5.18 3.15 -69.14
CA LEU A 612 5.49 4.55 -68.79
C LEU A 612 4.43 5.54 -69.27
N HIS A 613 3.88 5.35 -70.47
CA HIS A 613 2.90 6.28 -71.08
C HIS A 613 1.44 5.87 -70.87
N GLY A 614 1.11 4.59 -70.98
CA GLY A 614 -0.27 4.08 -70.98
C GLY A 614 -1.01 4.32 -69.66
N GLN A 615 -0.32 4.30 -68.52
CA GLN A 615 -0.93 4.66 -67.23
C GLN A 615 -1.09 6.18 -67.04
N ALA A 616 -0.26 7.01 -67.69
CA ALA A 616 -0.48 8.45 -67.70
C ALA A 616 -1.70 8.81 -68.58
N GLN A 617 -1.87 8.11 -69.72
CA GLN A 617 -3.07 8.23 -70.54
C GLN A 617 -4.32 7.76 -69.78
N ALA A 618 -4.31 6.56 -69.19
CA ALA A 618 -5.43 6.06 -68.41
C ALA A 618 -5.81 6.95 -67.21
N GLN A 619 -4.83 7.60 -66.55
CA GLN A 619 -5.11 8.58 -65.50
C GLN A 619 -5.68 9.90 -66.05
N ALA A 620 -5.25 10.35 -67.23
CA ALA A 620 -5.85 11.49 -67.91
C ALA A 620 -7.29 11.19 -68.38
N ASP A 621 -7.54 10.00 -68.91
CA ASP A 621 -8.85 9.54 -69.38
C ASP A 621 -9.82 9.36 -68.20
N VAL A 622 -9.36 8.85 -67.06
CA VAL A 622 -10.16 8.78 -65.81
C VAL A 622 -10.42 10.18 -65.23
N ALA A 623 -9.46 11.11 -65.29
CA ALA A 623 -9.67 12.50 -64.90
C ALA A 623 -10.68 13.21 -65.82
N ALA A 624 -10.63 12.95 -67.14
CA ALA A 624 -11.58 13.45 -68.11
C ALA A 624 -12.98 12.83 -67.92
N ALA A 625 -13.07 11.54 -67.59
CA ALA A 625 -14.33 10.87 -67.26
C ALA A 625 -14.97 11.47 -65.99
N GLY A 626 -14.19 11.67 -64.92
CA GLY A 626 -14.66 12.33 -63.70
C GLY A 626 -15.09 13.79 -63.92
N ALA A 627 -14.40 14.53 -64.81
CA ALA A 627 -14.84 15.84 -65.24
C ALA A 627 -16.15 15.79 -66.05
N ASN A 628 -16.38 14.74 -66.84
CA ASN A 628 -17.63 14.53 -67.57
C ASN A 628 -18.79 14.11 -66.65
N GLU A 629 -18.57 13.32 -65.60
CA GLU A 629 -19.60 13.06 -64.57
C GLU A 629 -19.95 14.35 -63.81
N GLN A 630 -18.96 15.19 -63.49
CA GLN A 630 -19.20 16.51 -62.88
C GLN A 630 -19.91 17.47 -63.83
N ALA A 631 -19.63 17.43 -65.14
CA ALA A 631 -20.35 18.20 -66.15
C ALA A 631 -21.79 17.69 -66.35
N ALA A 632 -22.02 16.37 -66.31
CA ALA A 632 -23.36 15.79 -66.38
C ALA A 632 -24.20 16.15 -65.14
N GLN A 633 -23.60 16.12 -63.94
CA GLN A 633 -24.26 16.57 -62.71
C GLN A 633 -24.51 18.09 -62.70
N ALA A 634 -23.63 18.90 -63.30
CA ALA A 634 -23.86 20.33 -63.48
C ALA A 634 -25.00 20.62 -64.48
N LEU A 635 -25.06 19.92 -65.61
CA LEU A 635 -26.15 20.04 -66.58
C LEU A 635 -27.50 19.63 -65.97
N ALA A 636 -27.53 18.55 -65.19
CA ALA A 636 -28.71 18.10 -64.44
C ALA A 636 -29.16 19.08 -63.33
N GLN A 637 -28.35 20.09 -62.98
CA GLN A 637 -28.72 21.16 -62.04
C GLN A 637 -29.14 22.47 -62.72
N VAL A 638 -28.93 22.63 -64.03
CA VAL A 638 -29.33 23.83 -64.79
C VAL A 638 -30.78 23.75 -65.28
N GLU A 639 -31.32 22.56 -65.52
CA GLU A 639 -32.68 22.37 -66.08
C GLU A 639 -33.80 22.48 -65.02
N ASN A 640 -33.51 22.88 -63.78
CA ASN A 640 -34.51 22.97 -62.70
C ASN A 640 -34.38 24.22 -61.79
N GLN A 641 -33.96 25.36 -62.37
CA GLN A 641 -34.16 26.69 -61.77
C GLN A 641 -34.55 27.75 -62.82
N ALA A 642 -35.84 27.82 -63.14
CA ALA A 642 -36.47 28.98 -63.78
C ALA A 642 -37.90 29.15 -63.25
N LEU A 643 -38.35 30.41 -63.13
CA LEU A 643 -39.72 30.85 -62.76
C LEU A 643 -40.14 30.73 -61.27
N ALA A 644 -39.69 31.70 -60.48
CA ALA A 644 -40.55 32.43 -59.54
C ALA A 644 -41.35 33.53 -60.33
N PRO A 645 -42.23 34.40 -59.75
CA PRO A 645 -42.46 34.70 -58.32
C PRO A 645 -43.91 35.09 -57.86
N VAL A 646 -44.08 35.30 -56.53
CA VAL A 646 -45.14 36.07 -55.77
C VAL A 646 -46.66 35.76 -55.99
N ASP A 647 -47.60 36.01 -55.05
CA ASP A 647 -47.60 36.65 -53.72
C ASP A 647 -48.71 36.09 -52.77
N THR A 648 -48.92 36.72 -51.60
CA THR A 648 -50.10 36.77 -50.69
C THR A 648 -50.11 36.01 -49.34
N ALA A 649 -49.41 36.58 -48.37
CA ALA A 649 -49.86 37.00 -47.01
C ALA A 649 -50.96 36.24 -46.20
N GLN A 650 -50.58 35.75 -45.00
CA GLN A 650 -51.17 35.93 -43.64
C GLN A 650 -50.32 35.11 -42.63
N ALA A 651 -49.87 35.53 -41.43
CA ALA A 651 -50.46 36.23 -40.27
C ALA A 651 -51.46 35.36 -39.46
N ALA A 652 -51.36 35.16 -38.13
CA ALA A 652 -50.31 35.50 -37.13
C ALA A 652 -50.50 34.70 -35.80
N THR A 653 -49.60 34.91 -34.81
CA THR A 653 -49.76 34.78 -33.33
C THR A 653 -50.07 33.43 -32.62
N GLU A 654 -49.14 33.08 -31.71
CA GLU A 654 -49.34 32.72 -30.27
C GLU A 654 -49.62 31.30 -29.71
N ASN A 655 -49.07 31.13 -28.49
CA ASN A 655 -49.42 30.28 -27.34
C ASN A 655 -49.16 28.74 -27.26
N VAL A 656 -48.05 28.41 -26.57
CA VAL A 656 -48.02 27.82 -25.20
C VAL A 656 -48.73 26.47 -24.92
N ALA A 657 -47.88 25.48 -24.63
CA ALA A 657 -47.97 24.40 -23.63
C ALA A 657 -48.87 23.14 -23.80
N ASP A 658 -48.16 22.01 -23.60
CA ASP A 658 -48.46 20.89 -22.68
C ASP A 658 -48.97 19.51 -23.17
N SER A 659 -48.36 18.49 -22.54
CA SER A 659 -48.82 17.14 -22.18
C SER A 659 -49.69 16.26 -23.09
N ALA A 660 -49.01 15.23 -23.62
CA ALA A 660 -49.16 13.80 -23.24
C ALA A 660 -50.21 12.86 -23.90
N ALA A 661 -49.76 11.60 -24.00
CA ALA A 661 -50.50 10.33 -23.89
C ALA A 661 -51.40 9.78 -25.04
N ALA A 662 -50.75 8.96 -25.88
CA ALA A 662 -51.02 7.51 -26.08
C ALA A 662 -52.18 6.99 -26.98
N GLU A 663 -52.04 5.71 -27.36
CA GLU A 663 -53.05 4.76 -27.92
C GLU A 663 -53.55 5.04 -29.36
N VAL A 664 -53.63 4.12 -30.35
CA VAL A 664 -53.32 2.66 -30.56
C VAL A 664 -53.01 2.43 -32.10
N GLU A 665 -52.79 1.30 -32.82
CA GLU A 665 -52.70 -0.18 -32.61
C GLU A 665 -52.01 -0.94 -33.80
N SER A 666 -51.41 -2.12 -33.53
CA SER A 666 -51.27 -3.34 -34.40
C SER A 666 -50.34 -3.47 -35.65
N ALA A 667 -50.11 -4.76 -36.00
CA ALA A 667 -49.32 -5.39 -37.11
C ALA A 667 -47.77 -5.24 -37.00
N GLU A 668 -46.93 -6.29 -36.82
CA GLU A 668 -46.77 -7.63 -37.46
C GLU A 668 -46.30 -7.55 -38.93
N ASP A 669 -45.21 -8.19 -39.38
CA ASP A 669 -44.16 -9.05 -38.76
C ASP A 669 -42.78 -8.75 -39.47
N ALA A 670 -41.61 -9.40 -39.38
CA ALA A 670 -41.17 -10.73 -38.92
C ALA A 670 -39.67 -10.79 -38.53
N ALA A 671 -39.22 -11.95 -38.01
CA ALA A 671 -37.83 -12.24 -37.61
C ALA A 671 -37.09 -13.19 -38.59
N PRO A 672 -35.76 -13.42 -38.44
CA PRO A 672 -35.36 -14.54 -37.57
C PRO A 672 -34.00 -14.44 -36.82
N ALA A 673 -33.84 -15.36 -35.87
CA ALA A 673 -32.59 -15.94 -35.31
C ALA A 673 -31.70 -15.12 -34.34
N ALA A 674 -31.43 -15.73 -33.18
CA ALA A 674 -30.41 -15.37 -32.18
C ALA A 674 -29.39 -16.55 -32.02
N PRO A 675 -28.24 -16.35 -31.34
CA PRO A 675 -28.17 -16.59 -29.89
C PRO A 675 -27.21 -15.58 -29.17
N ALA A 676 -26.99 -15.53 -27.85
CA ALA A 676 -27.47 -16.29 -26.67
C ALA A 676 -27.68 -15.33 -25.48
N ALA A 677 -28.21 -15.80 -24.33
CA ALA A 677 -28.63 -14.93 -23.22
C ALA A 677 -27.78 -15.03 -21.94
N ALA A 678 -27.59 -13.88 -21.27
CA ALA A 678 -27.33 -13.74 -19.83
C ALA A 678 -27.89 -12.38 -19.34
N PRO A 679 -28.47 -12.27 -18.11
CA PRO A 679 -29.40 -11.18 -17.79
C PRO A 679 -28.80 -9.91 -17.17
N LYS A 680 -29.51 -8.79 -17.33
CA LYS A 680 -29.31 -7.52 -16.57
C LYS A 680 -30.37 -7.39 -15.45
N PRO A 681 -30.00 -6.96 -14.24
CA PRO A 681 -30.90 -6.28 -13.31
C PRO A 681 -30.77 -4.75 -13.42
N ALA A 682 -31.86 -4.03 -13.11
CA ALA A 682 -31.93 -2.56 -13.07
C ALA A 682 -31.95 -2.02 -11.61
N PRO A 683 -31.69 -0.71 -11.36
CA PRO A 683 -31.24 -0.24 -10.05
C PRO A 683 -32.33 0.30 -9.11
N ARG A 684 -32.04 0.27 -7.79
CA ARG A 684 -32.55 1.15 -6.69
C ARG A 684 -31.97 0.67 -5.34
N PRO A 685 -31.95 1.48 -4.27
CA PRO A 685 -31.84 2.94 -4.17
C PRO A 685 -30.58 3.37 -3.37
N VAL A 686 -30.33 4.68 -3.24
CA VAL A 686 -29.31 5.21 -2.32
C VAL A 686 -29.94 5.51 -0.95
N VAL A 687 -29.30 5.07 0.13
CA VAL A 687 -29.62 5.50 1.51
C VAL A 687 -28.31 5.96 2.17
N ALA A 688 -28.32 7.13 2.80
CA ALA A 688 -27.17 7.67 3.52
C ALA A 688 -27.30 7.41 5.03
N VAL A 689 -26.22 6.94 5.66
CA VAL A 689 -26.12 6.79 7.12
C VAL A 689 -24.78 7.36 7.60
N ARG A 690 -24.82 8.11 8.70
CA ARG A 690 -23.66 8.56 9.51
C ARG A 690 -23.60 7.70 10.77
N GLY A 691 -22.42 7.53 11.36
CA GLY A 691 -22.18 6.66 12.52
C GLY A 691 -21.15 5.58 12.17
N ASP A 692 -19.89 5.51 12.62
CA ASP A 692 -19.02 6.25 13.57
C ASP A 692 -18.40 5.29 14.62
N ASP A 693 -17.22 5.66 15.10
CA ASP A 693 -16.37 5.10 16.17
C ASP A 693 -15.82 3.64 16.08
N ARG A 694 -14.47 3.57 16.04
CA ARG A 694 -13.59 2.64 16.82
C ARG A 694 -13.28 1.21 16.33
N PRO A 695 -12.15 0.60 16.76
CA PRO A 695 -10.78 1.11 16.94
C PRO A 695 -9.73 0.36 16.09
N GLY A 696 -8.60 1.02 15.77
CA GLY A 696 -7.43 0.36 15.16
C GLY A 696 -6.15 0.54 15.98
N MET A 697 -5.72 -0.48 16.73
CA MET A 697 -4.39 -0.49 17.36
C MET A 697 -3.32 -0.84 16.32
N LYS A 698 -2.22 -0.08 16.27
CA LYS A 698 -1.00 -0.51 15.58
C LYS A 698 -0.20 -1.45 16.49
N LYS A 699 0.21 -2.59 15.95
CA LYS A 699 1.02 -3.61 16.63
C LYS A 699 2.31 -3.81 15.85
N GLU A 700 3.44 -3.53 16.47
CA GLU A 700 4.77 -3.70 15.87
C GLU A 700 5.25 -5.15 16.05
N THR A 701 5.88 -5.70 15.02
CA THR A 701 6.85 -6.82 15.11
C THR A 701 7.74 -6.80 13.83
N PRO A 702 8.96 -7.34 13.86
CA PRO A 702 10.06 -6.83 13.02
C PRO A 702 10.37 -7.63 11.75
N LEU A 703 11.16 -7.02 10.87
CA LEU A 703 11.99 -7.68 9.85
C LEU A 703 13.38 -7.06 9.79
N ASP A 704 14.39 -7.90 9.56
CA ASP A 704 15.84 -7.61 9.58
C ASP A 704 16.55 -8.75 8.80
N PRO A 705 17.84 -8.66 8.43
CA PRO A 705 18.48 -7.71 7.51
C PRO A 705 19.01 -8.38 6.23
N ARG A 706 19.40 -7.59 5.20
CA ARG A 706 20.61 -7.79 4.36
C ARG A 706 20.81 -6.70 3.29
N ALA A 707 21.99 -6.74 2.65
CA ALA A 707 22.39 -6.02 1.43
C ALA A 707 22.64 -4.50 1.52
N SER A 708 23.80 -4.13 2.08
CA SER A 708 24.92 -3.48 1.34
C SER A 708 25.57 -2.28 2.07
N LYS A 709 26.80 -2.47 2.54
CA LYS A 709 27.66 -1.41 3.13
C LYS A 709 29.16 -1.72 2.97
N TRP A 710 29.81 -1.03 2.03
CA TRP A 710 31.24 -0.59 2.02
C TRP A 710 31.49 0.12 0.68
N GLY A 711 32.48 1.00 0.49
CA GLY A 711 33.47 1.66 1.35
C GLY A 711 34.14 2.77 0.50
N ASP A 712 34.49 3.96 1.01
CA ASP A 712 35.76 4.25 1.72
C ASP A 712 37.00 3.72 0.93
N ARG A 713 38.01 4.51 0.51
CA ARG A 713 38.43 5.87 0.93
C ARG A 713 39.47 6.50 -0.03
N LYS A 714 39.73 7.81 0.13
CA LYS A 714 41.06 8.49 0.11
C LYS A 714 41.43 9.42 -1.09
N ASP A 715 42.42 10.28 -0.80
CA ASP A 715 42.66 11.63 -1.34
C ASP A 715 43.91 11.79 -2.23
N ALA A 716 44.05 13.00 -2.81
CA ALA A 716 45.24 13.65 -3.41
C ALA A 716 45.80 13.09 -4.75
N GLY A 717 46.41 13.91 -5.63
CA GLY A 717 46.48 15.38 -5.66
C GLY A 717 47.58 15.97 -6.59
N ARG A 718 47.47 17.27 -6.93
CA ARG A 718 48.56 18.22 -7.30
C ARG A 718 49.54 17.90 -8.47
N GLY A 719 49.13 18.25 -9.71
CA GLY A 719 50.04 18.57 -10.85
C GLY A 719 50.82 17.41 -11.49
N GLY A 720 51.51 17.56 -12.63
CA GLY A 720 51.56 18.69 -13.58
C GLY A 720 52.77 18.61 -14.54
N ARG A 721 52.60 19.01 -15.82
CA ARG A 721 53.58 18.93 -16.95
C ARG A 721 53.91 17.50 -17.43
N ASP A 722 54.38 17.27 -18.66
CA ASP A 722 54.99 18.19 -19.66
C ASP A 722 54.29 18.25 -21.05
N ALA A 723 54.57 19.39 -21.73
CA ALA A 723 54.83 19.68 -23.16
C ALA A 723 54.27 18.78 -24.31
N ARG A 724 54.03 19.28 -25.53
CA ARG A 724 54.73 20.37 -26.26
C ARG A 724 53.89 21.01 -27.39
N ASP A 725 54.06 22.33 -27.58
CA ASP A 725 54.03 23.17 -28.82
C ASP A 725 53.48 22.59 -30.15
N GLY A 726 52.75 23.33 -31.01
CA GLY A 726 52.31 24.74 -30.99
C GLY A 726 51.74 25.19 -32.37
N GLY A 727 51.14 26.40 -32.48
CA GLY A 727 50.74 27.02 -33.77
C GLY A 727 49.35 27.67 -33.85
N LYS A 728 49.28 28.91 -34.37
CA LYS A 728 48.09 29.79 -34.60
C LYS A 728 48.45 30.79 -35.74
N PRO A 729 47.58 31.73 -36.23
CA PRO A 729 46.10 31.80 -36.26
C PRO A 729 45.47 32.30 -37.60
N GLY A 730 44.20 31.92 -37.86
CA GLY A 730 43.11 32.80 -38.40
C GLY A 730 43.07 33.27 -39.88
N PHE A 731 41.85 33.47 -40.41
CA PHE A 731 41.29 34.79 -40.85
C PHE A 731 39.92 34.67 -41.58
N GLY A 732 38.89 35.41 -41.13
CA GLY A 732 37.62 35.66 -41.85
C GLY A 732 36.69 34.46 -42.12
N ASP A 733 35.49 34.62 -42.70
CA ASP A 733 34.53 35.74 -42.75
C ASP A 733 33.14 35.18 -43.16
N ARG A 734 32.03 35.86 -42.82
CA ARG A 734 30.63 35.67 -43.33
C ARG A 734 29.88 34.36 -43.03
N GLY A 735 28.81 34.46 -42.22
CA GLY A 735 27.53 33.79 -42.55
C GLY A 735 26.80 34.54 -43.69
N PRO A 736 25.61 34.13 -44.18
CA PRO A 736 24.36 34.61 -43.53
C PRO A 736 23.05 33.83 -43.89
N ARG A 737 21.89 34.44 -43.53
CA ARG A 737 20.52 34.25 -44.11
C ARG A 737 19.82 32.91 -43.79
N ARG A 738 18.52 32.83 -43.45
CA ARG A 738 17.37 33.77 -43.47
C ARG A 738 16.93 34.23 -44.87
N ASP A 739 15.98 33.49 -45.43
CA ASP A 739 15.21 33.84 -46.61
C ASP A 739 14.27 35.04 -46.36
N ASP A 740 14.27 36.00 -47.28
CA ASP A 740 13.12 36.88 -47.56
C ASP A 740 13.39 37.71 -48.84
N ARG A 741 12.67 37.38 -49.93
CA ARG A 741 12.50 38.06 -51.25
C ARG A 741 12.67 37.12 -52.45
N GLY A 742 11.57 36.49 -52.87
CA GLY A 742 11.42 35.97 -54.24
C GLY A 742 10.90 37.08 -55.16
N GLY A 743 11.59 37.38 -56.26
CA GLY A 743 11.15 38.39 -57.22
C GLY A 743 11.89 38.30 -58.56
N PHE A 744 11.11 38.20 -59.64
CA PHE A 744 11.52 38.11 -61.06
C PHE A 744 12.37 36.89 -61.47
N GLY A 745 11.94 36.21 -62.54
CA GLY A 745 12.66 35.05 -63.08
C GLY A 745 11.89 34.18 -64.09
N ASP A 746 10.92 34.72 -64.84
CA ASP A 746 10.27 33.93 -65.90
C ASP A 746 11.26 33.58 -67.02
N ARG A 747 11.45 32.27 -67.22
CA ARG A 747 11.95 31.67 -68.46
C ARG A 747 11.21 30.38 -68.76
N SER A 748 9.93 30.52 -69.13
CA SER A 748 9.23 29.73 -70.16
C SER A 748 9.82 28.33 -70.43
N ARG A 749 9.59 27.38 -69.51
CA ARG A 749 9.94 25.98 -69.74
C ARG A 749 8.81 25.29 -70.48
N VAL A 750 9.10 24.74 -71.66
CA VAL A 750 8.15 23.94 -72.45
C VAL A 750 7.55 22.83 -71.56
N PRO A 751 6.22 22.62 -71.58
CA PRO A 751 5.56 21.61 -70.75
C PRO A 751 5.87 20.20 -71.28
N GLN A 752 6.99 19.63 -70.86
CA GLN A 752 7.18 18.18 -70.93
C GLN A 752 6.13 17.52 -70.03
N SER A 753 5.42 16.56 -70.59
CA SER A 753 4.30 15.84 -69.95
C SER A 753 4.73 15.27 -68.60
N SER A 754 4.25 15.92 -67.53
CA SER A 754 4.69 15.67 -66.16
C SER A 754 4.02 14.42 -65.56
N ALA A 755 4.28 13.26 -66.15
CA ALA A 755 4.15 12.00 -65.45
C ALA A 755 4.94 12.09 -64.13
N PRO A 756 4.39 11.70 -62.96
CA PRO A 756 5.09 11.84 -61.68
C PRO A 756 6.46 11.16 -61.70
N ARG A 757 7.38 11.62 -60.86
CA ARG A 757 8.70 10.95 -60.74
C ARG A 757 8.51 9.53 -60.23
N LEU A 758 9.21 8.59 -60.86
CA LEU A 758 9.35 7.24 -60.36
C LEU A 758 10.27 7.23 -59.13
N GLY A 759 10.08 6.27 -58.23
CA GLY A 759 11.02 6.01 -57.15
C GLY A 759 12.40 5.62 -57.68
N ASP A 760 13.44 5.97 -56.93
CA ASP A 760 14.85 5.78 -57.29
C ASP A 760 15.19 4.35 -57.76
N THR A 761 14.53 3.33 -57.20
CA THR A 761 14.70 1.92 -57.56
C THR A 761 14.08 1.59 -58.92
N ALA A 762 12.84 2.04 -59.17
CA ALA A 762 12.15 1.86 -60.44
C ALA A 762 12.85 2.63 -61.57
N PHE A 763 13.31 3.85 -61.31
CA PHE A 763 14.05 4.66 -62.27
C PHE A 763 15.41 4.04 -62.66
N ARG A 764 16.17 3.51 -61.68
CA ARG A 764 17.43 2.81 -61.97
C ARG A 764 17.19 1.53 -62.78
N ALA A 765 16.25 0.68 -62.35
CA ALA A 765 15.92 -0.55 -63.08
C ALA A 765 15.45 -0.27 -64.52
N GLN A 766 14.59 0.73 -64.72
CA GLN A 766 14.17 1.19 -66.05
C GLN A 766 15.37 1.59 -66.92
N ARG A 767 16.25 2.46 -66.39
CA ARG A 767 17.41 2.98 -67.12
C ARG A 767 18.40 1.87 -67.47
N ASP A 768 18.72 1.02 -66.51
CA ASP A 768 19.76 0.00 -66.63
C ASP A 768 19.29 -1.13 -67.56
N ALA A 769 18.00 -1.52 -67.52
CA ALA A 769 17.39 -2.45 -68.47
C ALA A 769 17.38 -1.90 -69.91
N LEU A 770 17.09 -0.60 -70.09
CA LEU A 770 17.14 0.07 -71.40
C LEU A 770 18.56 0.18 -71.95
N GLU A 771 19.55 0.51 -71.12
CA GLU A 771 20.95 0.57 -71.55
C GLU A 771 21.44 -0.84 -71.96
N ASN A 772 21.14 -1.86 -71.16
CA ASN A 772 21.44 -3.25 -71.47
C ASN A 772 20.79 -3.69 -72.80
N ALA A 773 19.54 -3.28 -73.07
CA ALA A 773 18.84 -3.59 -74.32
C ALA A 773 19.49 -2.93 -75.55
N GLN A 774 19.85 -1.65 -75.46
CA GLN A 774 20.55 -0.95 -76.52
C GLN A 774 21.94 -1.56 -76.79
N GLN A 775 22.67 -1.97 -75.74
CA GLN A 775 23.94 -2.68 -75.87
C GLN A 775 23.77 -4.07 -76.50
N ALA A 776 22.72 -4.82 -76.14
CA ALA A 776 22.42 -6.13 -76.71
C ALA A 776 22.10 -6.05 -78.21
N LEU A 777 21.17 -5.17 -78.61
CA LEU A 777 20.82 -4.94 -80.02
C LEU A 777 22.05 -4.52 -80.85
N LYS A 778 22.93 -3.68 -80.30
CA LYS A 778 24.17 -3.25 -80.96
C LYS A 778 25.19 -4.39 -81.14
N LYS A 779 25.26 -5.34 -80.19
CA LYS A 779 26.11 -6.55 -80.31
C LYS A 779 25.58 -7.48 -81.40
N LEU A 780 24.27 -7.79 -81.37
CA LEU A 780 23.60 -8.66 -82.34
C LEU A 780 23.74 -8.13 -83.78
N ALA A 781 23.51 -6.82 -83.99
CA ALA A 781 23.72 -6.18 -85.30
C ALA A 781 25.19 -6.27 -85.77
N ALA A 782 26.15 -6.05 -84.86
CA ALA A 782 27.57 -6.13 -85.19
C ALA A 782 28.04 -7.56 -85.55
N GLN A 783 27.39 -8.59 -85.01
CA GLN A 783 27.61 -10.00 -85.37
C GLN A 783 27.07 -10.29 -86.77
N ALA A 784 25.79 -9.97 -87.03
CA ALA A 784 25.15 -10.18 -88.33
C ALA A 784 25.89 -9.49 -89.50
N HIS A 785 26.33 -8.24 -89.33
CA HIS A 785 27.14 -7.54 -90.34
C HIS A 785 28.52 -8.18 -90.55
N GLY A 786 29.08 -8.86 -89.56
CA GLY A 786 30.34 -9.60 -89.66
C GLY A 786 30.18 -10.86 -90.51
N GLU A 787 29.11 -11.63 -90.25
CA GLU A 787 28.77 -12.85 -90.98
C GLU A 787 28.43 -12.55 -92.45
N ALA A 788 27.60 -11.53 -92.70
CA ALA A 788 27.26 -11.08 -94.05
C ALA A 788 28.50 -10.70 -94.88
N LEU A 789 29.48 -10.02 -94.27
CA LEU A 789 30.71 -9.65 -94.97
C LEU A 789 31.56 -10.87 -95.36
N VAL A 790 31.62 -11.89 -94.52
CA VAL A 790 32.34 -13.15 -94.84
C VAL A 790 31.65 -13.85 -96.03
N GLN A 791 30.31 -13.95 -96.00
CA GLN A 791 29.53 -14.53 -97.09
C GLN A 791 29.81 -13.84 -98.45
N VAL A 792 29.88 -12.50 -98.50
CA VAL A 792 30.22 -11.76 -99.75
C VAL A 792 31.60 -12.15 -100.31
N LEU A 793 32.60 -12.35 -99.45
CA LEU A 793 33.96 -12.71 -99.88
C LEU A 793 34.04 -14.17 -100.35
N THR A 794 33.39 -15.09 -99.65
CA THR A 794 33.30 -16.51 -100.06
C THR A 794 32.51 -16.69 -101.36
N ALA A 795 31.49 -15.85 -101.60
CA ALA A 795 30.78 -15.78 -102.87
C ALA A 795 31.70 -15.34 -104.03
N TRP A 796 32.64 -14.42 -103.78
CA TRP A 796 33.64 -14.00 -104.78
C TRP A 796 34.68 -15.09 -105.06
N GLU A 797 35.26 -15.66 -103.99
CA GLU A 797 36.26 -16.74 -104.05
C GLU A 797 35.76 -17.95 -104.85
N LYS A 798 34.52 -18.37 -104.63
CA LYS A 798 33.90 -19.52 -105.31
C LYS A 798 33.19 -19.16 -106.62
N ARG A 799 33.08 -17.87 -106.96
CA ARG A 799 32.16 -17.32 -107.98
C ARG A 799 30.72 -17.85 -107.91
N ASP A 800 30.24 -18.10 -106.69
CA ASP A 800 28.87 -18.58 -106.47
C ASP A 800 27.98 -17.44 -105.97
N ALA A 801 27.07 -16.99 -106.85
CA ALA A 801 26.11 -15.94 -106.54
C ALA A 801 25.03 -16.36 -105.52
N ALA A 802 24.85 -17.66 -105.25
CA ALA A 802 23.93 -18.17 -104.22
C ALA A 802 24.47 -17.96 -102.80
N LEU A 803 25.79 -17.80 -102.63
CA LEU A 803 26.45 -17.57 -101.33
C LEU A 803 26.46 -16.10 -100.89
N LEU A 804 25.84 -15.18 -101.65
CA LEU A 804 25.68 -13.80 -101.22
C LEU A 804 24.63 -13.69 -100.10
N PRO A 805 24.91 -12.98 -98.99
CA PRO A 805 23.97 -12.84 -97.87
C PRO A 805 22.67 -12.15 -98.30
N PRO A 806 21.52 -12.42 -97.68
CA PRO A 806 20.25 -11.76 -98.00
C PRO A 806 20.34 -10.23 -97.83
N ALA A 807 19.53 -9.51 -98.61
CA ALA A 807 19.60 -8.04 -98.69
C ALA A 807 19.38 -7.31 -97.35
N GLN A 808 18.78 -7.99 -96.36
CA GLN A 808 18.51 -7.45 -95.03
C GLN A 808 19.69 -7.61 -94.05
N GLU A 809 20.61 -8.54 -94.28
CA GLU A 809 21.83 -8.72 -93.48
C GLU A 809 22.97 -7.80 -93.93
N LEU A 810 22.96 -7.37 -95.20
CA LEU A 810 23.90 -6.39 -95.77
C LEU A 810 23.85 -5.01 -95.11
N GLY A 811 22.83 -4.70 -94.30
CA GLY A 811 22.74 -3.51 -93.45
C GLY A 811 22.45 -2.20 -94.20
N GLY A 812 23.39 -1.76 -95.03
CA GLY A 812 23.28 -0.51 -95.78
C GLY A 812 22.27 -0.58 -96.92
N ARG A 813 21.41 0.43 -97.07
CA ARG A 813 20.38 0.51 -98.14
C ARG A 813 21.00 0.41 -99.55
N ALA A 814 22.17 1.01 -99.75
CA ALA A 814 22.90 0.93 -101.01
C ALA A 814 23.41 -0.51 -101.30
N ALA A 815 23.88 -1.23 -100.27
CA ALA A 815 24.31 -2.63 -100.41
C ALA A 815 23.13 -3.56 -100.73
N ALA A 816 22.00 -3.38 -100.03
CA ALA A 816 20.76 -4.10 -100.28
C ALA A 816 20.26 -3.91 -101.74
N GLN A 817 20.33 -2.68 -102.26
CA GLN A 817 19.98 -2.37 -103.65
C GLN A 817 20.99 -2.93 -104.66
N ALA A 818 22.30 -2.89 -104.36
CA ALA A 818 23.34 -3.38 -105.26
C ALA A 818 23.54 -4.90 -105.24
N ARG A 819 22.94 -5.65 -104.30
CA ARG A 819 23.05 -7.13 -104.23
C ARG A 819 22.74 -7.82 -105.57
N THR A 820 21.77 -7.32 -106.33
CA THR A 820 21.41 -7.85 -107.66
C THR A 820 22.52 -7.62 -108.69
N ALA A 821 23.20 -6.47 -108.65
CA ALA A 821 24.38 -6.18 -109.47
C ALA A 821 25.59 -7.02 -109.04
N TRP A 822 25.78 -7.26 -107.75
CA TRP A 822 26.85 -8.15 -107.23
C TRP A 822 26.62 -9.60 -107.64
N SER A 823 25.40 -10.10 -107.50
CA SER A 823 24.98 -11.43 -107.97
C SER A 823 25.24 -11.60 -109.47
N LYS A 824 24.87 -10.60 -110.28
CA LYS A 824 25.14 -10.60 -111.73
C LYS A 824 26.65 -10.51 -112.05
N ALA A 825 27.44 -9.76 -111.28
CA ALA A 825 28.88 -9.64 -111.46
C ALA A 825 29.62 -10.96 -111.21
N LEU A 826 29.20 -11.73 -110.18
CA LEU A 826 29.77 -13.04 -109.89
C LEU A 826 29.40 -14.09 -110.96
N GLY A 827 28.12 -14.13 -111.37
CA GLY A 827 27.62 -15.10 -112.34
C GLY A 827 28.05 -14.86 -113.80
N ALA A 828 28.60 -13.69 -114.14
CA ALA A 828 29.00 -13.33 -115.51
C ALA A 828 30.45 -13.72 -115.87
N GLY A 829 31.25 -14.22 -114.92
CA GLY A 829 32.65 -14.56 -115.13
C GLY A 829 33.60 -13.34 -115.18
N ALA A 830 34.90 -13.62 -115.33
CA ALA A 830 35.95 -12.61 -115.36
C ALA A 830 35.78 -11.67 -116.58
N SER A 831 35.40 -10.43 -116.34
CA SER A 831 35.09 -9.45 -117.41
C SER A 831 35.78 -8.09 -117.22
N VAL A 832 36.36 -7.83 -116.05
CA VAL A 832 37.17 -6.62 -115.78
C VAL A 832 38.65 -7.01 -115.60
N LYS A 833 39.54 -6.34 -116.34
CA LYS A 833 41.00 -6.51 -116.24
C LYS A 833 41.51 -6.10 -114.85
N ALA A 834 42.53 -6.79 -114.33
CA ALA A 834 43.11 -6.55 -113.01
C ALA A 834 43.52 -5.08 -112.75
N GLU A 835 44.09 -4.39 -113.75
CA GLU A 835 44.45 -2.97 -113.66
C GLU A 835 43.24 -2.06 -113.35
N ALA A 836 42.11 -2.31 -114.01
CA ALA A 836 40.88 -1.57 -113.79
C ALA A 836 40.24 -1.96 -112.45
N ALA A 837 40.27 -3.25 -112.07
CA ALA A 837 39.82 -3.71 -110.77
C ALA A 837 40.59 -3.03 -109.62
N ALA A 838 41.91 -2.87 -109.75
CA ALA A 838 42.74 -2.14 -108.80
C ALA A 838 42.37 -0.64 -108.71
N GLN A 839 41.99 0.00 -109.82
CA GLN A 839 41.49 1.38 -109.80
C GLN A 839 40.11 1.52 -109.12
N TYR A 840 39.18 0.59 -109.36
CA TYR A 840 37.90 0.54 -108.63
C TYR A 840 38.13 0.29 -107.14
N LEU A 841 39.05 -0.60 -106.78
CA LEU A 841 39.40 -0.87 -105.40
C LEU A 841 40.06 0.35 -104.71
N LEU A 842 40.83 1.16 -105.43
CA LEU A 842 41.32 2.46 -104.94
C LEU A 842 40.19 3.49 -104.75
N ARG A 843 39.17 3.53 -105.64
CA ARG A 843 37.93 4.32 -105.40
C ARG A 843 37.24 3.87 -104.10
N LEU A 844 37.16 2.57 -103.87
CA LEU A 844 36.58 1.99 -102.65
C LEU A 844 37.37 2.37 -101.39
N GLU A 845 38.70 2.27 -101.40
CA GLU A 845 39.56 2.70 -100.28
C GLU A 845 39.48 4.21 -100.01
N MET A 846 39.15 5.02 -101.04
CA MET A 846 38.78 6.43 -100.87
C MET A 846 37.37 6.61 -100.26
N ALA A 847 36.36 5.89 -100.75
CA ALA A 847 34.98 5.95 -100.25
C ALA A 847 34.85 5.52 -98.78
N ALA A 848 35.66 4.54 -98.37
CA ALA A 848 35.72 4.00 -97.02
C ALA A 848 36.68 4.76 -96.08
N GLU A 849 37.49 5.69 -96.62
CA GLU A 849 38.56 6.42 -95.91
C GLU A 849 39.60 5.49 -95.23
N VAL A 850 39.76 4.27 -95.77
CA VAL A 850 40.67 3.25 -95.25
C VAL A 850 42.12 3.54 -95.72
N PRO A 851 43.15 3.30 -94.88
CA PRO A 851 44.55 3.39 -95.30
C PRO A 851 44.88 2.42 -96.44
N THR A 852 45.38 2.97 -97.54
CA THR A 852 45.94 2.19 -98.67
C THR A 852 47.31 1.61 -98.31
N PRO A 853 47.64 0.38 -98.74
CA PRO A 853 49.01 -0.14 -98.69
C PRO A 853 50.01 0.78 -99.38
N ALA A 854 51.26 0.80 -98.87
CA ALA A 854 52.30 1.73 -99.32
C ALA A 854 52.55 1.67 -100.84
N GLU A 855 52.58 0.46 -101.39
CA GLU A 855 52.75 0.13 -102.82
C GLU A 855 51.71 0.77 -103.76
N HIS A 856 50.61 1.31 -103.22
CA HIS A 856 49.52 1.91 -104.00
C HIS A 856 49.23 3.37 -103.63
N LEU A 857 50.05 3.99 -102.77
CA LEU A 857 49.84 5.39 -102.36
C LEU A 857 49.93 6.37 -103.53
N ASP A 858 50.88 6.18 -104.45
CA ASP A 858 51.04 7.07 -105.61
C ASP A 858 49.96 6.83 -106.67
N ALA A 859 49.47 5.59 -106.80
CA ALA A 859 48.28 5.29 -107.60
C ALA A 859 47.02 5.97 -107.02
N ARG A 860 46.85 5.99 -105.68
CA ARG A 860 45.76 6.73 -105.01
C ARG A 860 45.87 8.25 -105.25
N ARG A 861 47.07 8.83 -105.13
CA ARG A 861 47.33 10.26 -105.38
C ARG A 861 47.03 10.63 -106.83
N GLY A 862 47.48 9.82 -107.80
CA GLY A 862 47.17 9.99 -109.22
C GLY A 862 45.67 9.94 -109.49
N LEU A 863 44.96 8.95 -108.92
CA LEU A 863 43.51 8.82 -109.05
C LEU A 863 42.76 10.01 -108.41
N GLN A 864 43.20 10.50 -107.25
CA GLN A 864 42.63 11.70 -106.63
C GLN A 864 42.72 12.92 -107.54
N LEU A 865 43.87 13.15 -108.18
CA LEU A 865 44.04 14.23 -109.16
C LEU A 865 43.17 14.04 -110.41
N GLN A 866 43.02 12.80 -110.90
CA GLN A 866 42.12 12.49 -112.03
C GLN A 866 40.64 12.69 -111.71
N LEU A 867 40.20 12.49 -110.46
CA LEU A 867 38.83 12.73 -110.06
C LEU A 867 38.55 14.23 -109.87
N LEU A 868 39.54 15.02 -109.46
CA LEU A 868 39.42 16.49 -109.36
C LEU A 868 39.25 17.19 -110.72
N THR A 869 39.72 16.60 -111.83
CA THR A 869 39.50 17.17 -113.18
C THR A 869 38.14 16.83 -113.77
N ARG A 870 37.44 15.80 -113.25
CA ARG A 870 36.13 15.35 -113.76
C ARG A 870 34.97 15.89 -112.93
N ARG A 871 34.72 17.19 -113.07
CA ARG A 871 33.77 17.99 -112.29
C ARG A 871 32.32 17.45 -112.19
N ASN A 872 31.91 16.54 -113.08
CA ASN A 872 30.55 15.98 -113.11
C ASN A 872 30.48 14.45 -112.87
N ASP A 873 31.62 13.75 -112.66
CA ASP A 873 31.61 12.31 -112.37
C ASP A 873 31.13 12.08 -110.92
N PRO A 874 30.28 11.06 -110.65
CA PRO A 874 29.81 10.77 -109.30
C PRO A 874 30.96 10.35 -108.37
N ALA A 875 30.90 10.83 -107.12
CA ALA A 875 31.96 10.65 -106.15
C ALA A 875 32.12 9.16 -105.76
N PRO A 876 33.33 8.68 -105.39
CA PRO A 876 33.53 7.30 -104.93
C PRO A 876 32.58 6.88 -103.79
N ALA A 877 32.25 7.79 -102.87
CA ALA A 877 31.29 7.55 -101.78
C ALA A 877 29.82 7.38 -102.24
N GLN A 878 29.51 7.71 -103.50
CA GLN A 878 28.20 7.49 -104.13
C GLN A 878 28.20 6.23 -105.00
N THR A 879 29.27 6.00 -105.77
CA THR A 879 29.41 4.84 -106.67
C THR A 879 29.87 3.55 -105.99
N TRP A 880 30.24 3.58 -104.70
CA TRP A 880 30.95 2.46 -104.06
C TRP A 880 30.28 1.08 -104.22
N ALA A 881 28.95 1.04 -104.26
CA ALA A 881 28.22 -0.21 -104.43
C ALA A 881 28.33 -0.74 -105.88
N GLU A 882 28.42 0.15 -106.86
CA GLU A 882 28.72 -0.19 -108.25
C GLU A 882 30.21 -0.51 -108.46
N ASP A 883 31.13 0.27 -107.87
CA ASP A 883 32.58 0.02 -107.90
C ASP A 883 32.90 -1.36 -107.30
N THR A 884 32.19 -1.75 -106.23
CA THR A 884 32.25 -3.10 -105.65
C THR A 884 31.82 -4.17 -106.65
N SER A 885 30.77 -3.95 -107.44
CA SER A 885 30.38 -4.87 -108.52
C SER A 885 31.48 -5.03 -109.58
N LYS A 886 32.26 -3.97 -109.85
CA LYS A 886 33.39 -4.01 -110.79
C LYS A 886 34.56 -4.82 -110.25
N VAL A 887 34.89 -4.70 -108.96
CA VAL A 887 35.89 -5.54 -108.30
C VAL A 887 35.45 -7.01 -108.29
N LEU A 888 34.19 -7.30 -107.96
CA LEU A 888 33.65 -8.67 -107.96
C LEU A 888 33.65 -9.33 -109.36
N SER A 889 33.56 -8.53 -110.45
CA SER A 889 33.67 -9.02 -111.84
C SER A 889 35.12 -9.24 -112.35
N ALA A 890 36.12 -9.08 -111.48
CA ALA A 890 37.52 -9.40 -111.77
C ALA A 890 37.87 -10.85 -111.39
N GLU A 891 39.13 -11.23 -111.56
CA GLU A 891 39.67 -12.47 -110.99
C GLU A 891 39.97 -12.31 -109.50
N PHE A 892 39.75 -13.39 -108.75
CA PHE A 892 39.95 -13.39 -107.30
C PHE A 892 41.44 -13.39 -106.98
N ASP A 893 41.87 -12.39 -106.23
CA ASP A 893 43.20 -12.32 -105.62
C ASP A 893 43.04 -12.13 -104.10
N ALA A 894 43.81 -12.92 -103.33
CA ALA A 894 43.77 -12.90 -101.87
C ALA A 894 44.26 -11.56 -101.26
N ALA A 895 45.13 -10.81 -101.93
CA ALA A 895 45.55 -9.49 -101.45
C ALA A 895 44.46 -8.43 -101.67
N GLN A 896 43.86 -8.40 -102.87
CA GLN A 896 42.69 -7.56 -103.17
C GLN A 896 41.47 -7.92 -102.30
N ALA A 897 41.19 -9.20 -102.05
CA ALA A 897 40.11 -9.64 -101.17
C ALA A 897 40.26 -9.11 -99.73
N ARG A 898 41.48 -9.09 -99.18
CA ARG A 898 41.76 -8.51 -97.85
C ARG A 898 41.58 -6.99 -97.80
N ARG A 899 41.87 -6.29 -98.90
CA ARG A 899 41.62 -4.83 -99.01
C ARG A 899 40.14 -4.53 -99.16
N LEU A 900 39.44 -5.26 -100.03
CA LEU A 900 37.99 -5.19 -100.20
C LEU A 900 37.25 -5.51 -98.89
N GLN A 901 37.71 -6.50 -98.13
CA GLN A 901 37.24 -6.81 -96.77
C GLN A 901 37.33 -5.60 -95.84
N ASN A 902 38.49 -4.95 -95.76
CA ASN A 902 38.70 -3.79 -94.89
C ASN A 902 37.81 -2.60 -95.29
N VAL A 903 37.61 -2.39 -96.59
CA VAL A 903 36.68 -1.38 -97.13
C VAL A 903 35.23 -1.72 -96.78
N LEU A 904 34.73 -2.90 -97.16
CA LEU A 904 33.32 -3.28 -96.95
C LEU A 904 32.96 -3.33 -95.46
N LYS A 905 33.93 -3.62 -94.57
CA LYS A 905 33.75 -3.56 -93.11
C LYS A 905 33.43 -2.16 -92.59
N VAL A 906 33.74 -1.12 -93.37
CA VAL A 906 33.34 0.28 -93.12
C VAL A 906 32.09 0.64 -93.94
N LEU A 907 32.05 0.32 -95.24
CA LEU A 907 30.94 0.73 -96.12
C LEU A 907 29.61 0.04 -95.83
N LEU A 908 29.59 -1.21 -95.34
CA LEU A 908 28.38 -1.89 -94.88
C LEU A 908 27.85 -1.37 -93.53
N LYS A 909 28.57 -0.43 -92.90
CA LYS A 909 28.19 0.26 -91.66
C LYS A 909 27.87 1.76 -91.86
N ARG A 910 27.90 2.24 -93.10
CA ARG A 910 27.55 3.61 -93.51
C ARG A 910 26.19 3.61 -94.21
#